data_AF-A0AAU9XCL6-F1
#
_entry.id   AF-A0AAU9XCL6-F1
#
_cell.length_a   1.000
_cell.length_b   1.000
_cell.length_c   1.000
_cell.angle_alpha   90.00
_cell.angle_beta   90.00
_cell.angle_gamma   90.00
#
_symmetry.space_group_name_H-M   'P 1'
#
loop_
_entity.id
_entity.type
_entity.pdbx_description
1 polymer ?
#
loop_
_entity_poly.entity_id
_entity_poly.type
_entity_poly.pdbx_seq_one_letter_code
_entity_poly.pdbx_strand_id
1 'polypeptide(L)'
;MSFEIQKWKAEAHENAAKTVANMLQHPDSLDKVEQWRRRYMRNKASAEARLKTAVQSQLDGVRTGLHQLHGALQDIKEIKKSMNEVDSMCKNVEYLADELQTVRDCQLNQSRISKACEHLNLIFNVPDSVKKTEALINEGKLLLAHKCLSDLEATRDELLLEVHKMAQEEEGPKPDKTPLYQYFDVVKKLSDSLGKQCWVVLGRVLSTVRSDPAQLVTALRIVERETRADKRAEEKKTNMGFSVPGRPKKWRDKAFNVLEESVSNRFESLDMELQDRMDDKMWLVKHLERTRKLVLDDLIVVKNLCQVCFPPSYDIFDRYIKMYHKALSVMLERFVLEERLDSNECISLLTWIKEYKGTDLMMHPELQIDVGFLGPLLSSKVEQELLDTYLTTTKNNMMEWMTKLAETDLQDWNRDAPPETDMDGFYNTSLPVFLFKMVDQNLQVAAKAGEEIKLQILDICLESMQGFQREYRGQIRAFKSKHFEDRLQPVRFVEYIVAIVNNCKACMDFTDQLKERLVAELGRATFGEDKQRSFKSVVDCFAQIGEESAGYLLDEAFLDLEPFFSQIMTPTWIPSPEAVDTIIVTIEDYYNDFLHLKDKFFDNLMEQALKKVLLEYVRAMLNKRIAFKDYEGRRDAAKKITEESKKIEKLFKKLAKANLQPETQCSVLPTLAEVIKLRDTSMMALEISGIANKYPDFKSDHALALLLMRGDLTRTEARQLIMETPLEGRQDTPADDPAAFFTQIIVPPSVLDKLETLRETMMKKK
;
A
#
# COMPACT_ATOMS: atom_id res chain seq x y z
N MET A 1 -39.23 -3.94 -69.17
CA MET A 1 -40.45 -3.16 -68.85
C MET A 1 -41.76 -3.91 -69.11
N SER A 2 -42.07 -4.42 -70.32
CA SER A 2 -43.38 -5.05 -70.59
C SER A 2 -43.66 -6.32 -69.75
N PHE A 3 -42.64 -7.18 -69.53
CA PHE A 3 -42.79 -8.43 -68.79
C PHE A 3 -42.99 -8.22 -67.27
N GLU A 4 -42.26 -7.28 -66.66
CA GLU A 4 -42.39 -6.96 -65.22
C GLU A 4 -43.72 -6.29 -64.88
N ILE A 5 -44.22 -5.42 -65.76
CA ILE A 5 -45.54 -4.79 -65.59
C ILE A 5 -46.65 -5.84 -65.67
N GLN A 6 -46.52 -6.83 -66.56
CA GLN A 6 -47.48 -7.95 -66.61
C GLN A 6 -47.40 -8.82 -65.35
N LYS A 7 -46.20 -9.09 -64.82
CA LYS A 7 -46.01 -9.82 -63.57
C LYS A 7 -46.62 -9.11 -62.36
N TRP A 8 -46.35 -7.82 -62.19
CA TRP A 8 -46.93 -7.02 -61.10
C TRP A 8 -48.44 -6.87 -61.22
N LYS A 9 -48.97 -6.79 -62.45
CA LYS A 9 -50.41 -6.79 -62.69
C LYS A 9 -51.04 -8.13 -62.30
N ALA A 10 -50.38 -9.25 -62.60
CA ALA A 10 -50.83 -10.58 -62.19
C ALA A 10 -50.80 -10.75 -60.66
N GLU A 11 -49.71 -10.37 -59.99
CA GLU A 11 -49.60 -10.39 -58.51
C GLU A 11 -50.64 -9.47 -57.84
N ALA A 12 -50.88 -8.27 -58.39
CA ALA A 12 -51.88 -7.36 -57.87
C ALA A 12 -53.32 -7.92 -58.04
N HIS A 13 -53.61 -8.58 -59.16
CA HIS A 13 -54.90 -9.27 -59.36
C HIS A 13 -55.07 -10.45 -58.40
N GLU A 14 -54.04 -11.26 -58.20
CA GLU A 14 -54.08 -12.41 -57.29
C GLU A 14 -54.29 -11.96 -55.83
N ASN A 15 -53.58 -10.91 -55.40
CA ASN A 15 -53.74 -10.32 -54.07
C ASN A 15 -55.12 -9.67 -53.89
N ALA A 16 -55.62 -8.97 -54.90
CA ALA A 16 -56.98 -8.41 -54.87
C ALA A 16 -58.03 -9.52 -54.75
N ALA A 17 -57.90 -10.61 -55.49
CA ALA A 17 -58.79 -11.77 -55.42
C ALA A 17 -58.76 -12.42 -54.03
N LYS A 18 -57.57 -12.66 -53.45
CA LYS A 18 -57.41 -13.17 -52.07
C LYS A 18 -58.05 -12.25 -51.04
N THR A 19 -57.88 -10.93 -51.19
CA THR A 19 -58.44 -9.95 -50.25
C THR A 19 -59.97 -9.94 -50.33
N VAL A 20 -60.55 -9.99 -51.54
CA VAL A 20 -62.00 -10.05 -51.73
C VAL A 20 -62.58 -11.37 -51.19
N ALA A 21 -61.91 -12.50 -51.44
CA ALA A 21 -62.31 -13.80 -50.90
C ALA A 21 -62.31 -13.82 -49.36
N ASN A 22 -61.32 -13.22 -48.73
CA ASN A 22 -61.26 -13.09 -47.26
C ASN A 22 -62.34 -12.18 -46.68
N MET A 23 -62.83 -11.19 -47.45
CA MET A 23 -63.89 -10.29 -47.00
C MET A 23 -65.31 -10.90 -47.09
N LEU A 24 -65.51 -11.95 -47.90
CA LEU A 24 -66.83 -12.54 -48.21
C LEU A 24 -67.02 -13.96 -47.65
N GLN A 25 -66.47 -14.24 -46.47
CA GLN A 25 -66.52 -15.59 -45.87
C GLN A 25 -67.88 -15.95 -45.23
N HIS A 26 -68.75 -14.98 -44.94
CA HIS A 26 -70.07 -15.19 -44.32
C HIS A 26 -71.18 -14.45 -45.09
N PRO A 27 -72.43 -14.95 -45.14
CA PRO A 27 -73.53 -14.35 -45.90
C PRO A 27 -73.83 -12.89 -45.52
N ASP A 28 -73.75 -12.55 -44.23
CA ASP A 28 -73.98 -11.20 -43.71
C ASP A 28 -72.95 -10.17 -44.19
N SER A 29 -71.81 -10.62 -44.73
CA SER A 29 -70.79 -9.74 -45.33
C SER A 29 -71.21 -9.15 -46.67
N LEU A 30 -72.26 -9.69 -47.32
CA LEU A 30 -72.78 -9.18 -48.59
C LEU A 30 -73.41 -7.79 -48.43
N ASP A 31 -74.05 -7.52 -47.29
CA ASP A 31 -74.66 -6.21 -47.00
C ASP A 31 -73.63 -5.07 -46.92
N LYS A 32 -72.37 -5.40 -46.63
CA LYS A 32 -71.26 -4.43 -46.49
C LYS A 32 -70.49 -4.20 -47.80
N VAL A 33 -70.80 -4.94 -48.87
CA VAL A 33 -70.10 -4.85 -50.17
C VAL A 33 -70.24 -3.46 -50.79
N GLU A 34 -71.42 -2.85 -50.71
CA GLU A 34 -71.68 -1.51 -51.24
C GLU A 34 -70.77 -0.46 -50.56
N GLN A 35 -70.57 -0.61 -49.24
CA GLN A 35 -69.72 0.27 -48.43
C GLN A 35 -68.23 0.06 -48.75
N TRP A 36 -67.78 -1.19 -48.88
CA TRP A 36 -66.40 -1.49 -49.30
C TRP A 36 -66.12 -1.03 -50.72
N ARG A 37 -67.06 -1.20 -51.66
CA ARG A 37 -66.97 -0.69 -53.03
C ARG A 37 -66.81 0.82 -53.04
N ARG A 38 -67.60 1.57 -52.26
CA ARG A 38 -67.43 3.03 -52.13
C ARG A 38 -66.07 3.40 -51.54
N ARG A 39 -65.59 2.66 -50.53
CA ARG A 39 -64.27 2.89 -49.91
C ARG A 39 -63.13 2.66 -50.91
N TYR A 40 -63.15 1.55 -51.65
CA TYR A 40 -62.13 1.24 -52.66
C TYR A 40 -62.21 2.18 -53.87
N MET A 41 -63.41 2.59 -54.30
CA MET A 41 -63.58 3.62 -55.34
C MET A 41 -63.00 4.97 -54.90
N ARG A 42 -63.21 5.37 -53.64
CA ARG A 42 -62.63 6.60 -53.09
C ARG A 42 -61.11 6.52 -52.97
N ASN A 43 -60.58 5.36 -52.54
CA ASN A 43 -59.14 5.12 -52.49
C ASN A 43 -58.52 5.10 -53.91
N LYS A 44 -59.18 4.49 -54.89
CA LYS A 44 -58.76 4.48 -56.29
C LYS A 44 -58.73 5.90 -56.85
N ALA A 45 -59.80 6.68 -56.68
CA ALA A 45 -59.86 8.06 -57.14
C ALA A 45 -58.77 8.92 -56.48
N SER A 46 -58.49 8.71 -55.19
CA SER A 46 -57.38 9.40 -54.51
C SER A 46 -56.02 8.98 -55.04
N ALA A 47 -55.80 7.70 -55.32
CA ALA A 47 -54.54 7.20 -55.88
C ALA A 47 -54.33 7.71 -57.32
N GLU A 48 -55.37 7.69 -58.15
CA GLU A 48 -55.36 8.23 -59.51
C GLU A 48 -55.10 9.74 -59.53
N ALA A 49 -55.69 10.50 -58.60
CA ALA A 49 -55.41 11.93 -58.46
C ALA A 49 -53.94 12.18 -58.10
N ARG A 50 -53.37 11.46 -57.12
CA ARG A 50 -51.95 11.58 -56.76
C ARG A 50 -51.02 11.18 -57.91
N LEU A 51 -51.34 10.10 -58.62
CA LEU A 51 -50.57 9.67 -59.80
C LEU A 51 -50.63 10.71 -60.92
N LYS A 52 -51.80 11.30 -61.18
CA LYS A 52 -51.95 12.34 -62.20
C LYS A 52 -51.13 13.59 -61.84
N THR A 53 -51.18 14.03 -60.57
CA THR A 53 -50.35 15.15 -60.09
C THR A 53 -48.86 14.83 -60.18
N ALA A 54 -48.44 13.62 -59.81
CA ALA A 54 -47.04 13.20 -59.88
C ALA A 54 -46.53 13.13 -61.33
N VAL A 55 -47.32 12.56 -62.25
CA VAL A 55 -46.98 12.49 -63.68
C VAL A 55 -46.94 13.89 -64.30
N GLN A 56 -47.90 14.76 -63.95
CA GLN A 56 -47.90 16.15 -64.40
C GLN A 56 -46.64 16.89 -63.92
N SER A 57 -46.28 16.75 -62.64
CA SER A 57 -45.07 17.36 -62.07
C SER A 57 -43.79 16.85 -62.76
N GLN A 58 -43.70 15.56 -63.07
CA GLN A 58 -42.55 15.00 -63.79
C GLN A 58 -42.50 15.50 -65.24
N LEU A 59 -43.63 15.57 -65.93
CA LEU A 59 -43.71 16.11 -67.29
C LEU A 59 -43.35 17.61 -67.33
N ASP A 60 -43.83 18.40 -66.39
CA ASP A 60 -43.51 19.83 -66.29
C ASP A 60 -42.03 20.02 -65.93
N GLY A 61 -41.46 19.17 -65.07
CA GLY A 61 -40.03 19.14 -64.77
C GLY A 61 -39.18 18.81 -66.00
N VAL A 62 -39.55 17.77 -66.76
CA VAL A 62 -38.85 17.39 -68.00
C VAL A 62 -38.97 18.47 -69.07
N ARG A 63 -40.17 19.06 -69.23
CA ARG A 63 -40.40 20.16 -70.18
C ARG A 63 -39.59 21.39 -69.84
N THR A 64 -39.53 21.77 -68.56
CA THR A 64 -38.71 22.89 -68.08
C THR A 64 -37.23 22.60 -68.27
N GLY A 65 -36.79 21.39 -67.93
CA GLY A 65 -35.42 20.93 -68.16
C GLY A 65 -35.02 21.00 -69.65
N LEU A 66 -35.88 20.53 -70.56
CA LEU A 66 -35.65 20.63 -72.01
C LEU A 66 -35.59 22.07 -72.50
N HIS A 67 -36.46 22.95 -72.00
CA HIS A 67 -36.41 24.38 -72.35
C HIS A 67 -35.11 25.03 -71.88
N GLN A 68 -34.68 24.75 -70.66
CA GLN A 68 -33.42 25.26 -70.11
C GLN A 68 -32.20 24.73 -70.88
N LEU A 69 -32.22 23.45 -71.26
CA LEU A 69 -31.13 22.83 -72.04
C LEU A 69 -31.06 23.39 -73.46
N HIS A 70 -32.22 23.66 -74.08
CA HIS A 70 -32.28 24.32 -75.38
C HIS A 70 -31.79 25.77 -75.31
N GLY A 71 -32.22 26.52 -74.28
CA GLY A 71 -31.74 27.88 -74.00
C GLY A 71 -30.23 27.92 -73.80
N ALA A 72 -29.69 27.07 -72.92
CA ALA A 72 -28.25 26.99 -72.68
C ALA A 72 -27.45 26.63 -73.95
N LEU A 73 -27.99 25.77 -74.82
CA LEU A 73 -27.33 25.43 -76.08
C LEU A 73 -27.32 26.61 -77.06
N GLN A 74 -28.37 27.42 -77.06
CA GLN A 74 -28.44 28.64 -77.87
C GLN A 74 -27.50 29.73 -77.31
N ASP A 75 -27.49 29.92 -76.00
CA ASP A 75 -26.58 30.84 -75.31
C ASP A 75 -25.12 30.46 -75.58
N ILE A 76 -24.76 29.17 -75.51
CA ILE A 76 -23.40 28.70 -75.83
C ILE A 76 -23.03 28.98 -77.28
N LYS A 77 -23.97 28.84 -78.23
CA LYS A 77 -23.72 29.17 -79.64
C LYS A 77 -23.49 30.66 -79.83
N GLU A 78 -24.28 31.50 -79.17
CA GLU A 78 -24.11 32.95 -79.18
C GLU A 78 -22.78 33.35 -78.55
N ILE A 79 -22.46 32.85 -77.35
CA ILE A 79 -21.17 33.09 -76.68
C ILE A 79 -20.01 32.67 -77.57
N LYS A 80 -20.08 31.51 -78.22
CA LYS A 80 -19.03 31.05 -79.13
C LYS A 80 -18.88 31.96 -80.35
N LYS A 81 -20.00 32.46 -80.90
CA LYS A 81 -19.98 33.43 -81.99
C LYS A 81 -19.35 34.74 -81.53
N SER A 82 -19.78 35.28 -80.40
CA SER A 82 -19.21 36.50 -79.81
C SER A 82 -17.73 36.33 -79.45
N MET A 83 -17.31 35.17 -78.92
CA MET A 83 -15.90 34.89 -78.65
C MET A 83 -15.06 34.85 -79.93
N ASN A 84 -15.58 34.27 -81.01
CA ASN A 84 -14.87 34.28 -82.30
C ASN A 84 -14.81 35.70 -82.90
N GLU A 85 -15.86 36.49 -82.74
CA GLU A 85 -15.85 37.92 -83.12
C GLU A 85 -14.82 38.70 -82.29
N VAL A 86 -14.77 38.49 -80.97
CA VAL A 86 -13.77 39.10 -80.08
C VAL A 86 -12.35 38.66 -80.44
N ASP A 87 -12.10 37.37 -80.68
CA ASP A 87 -10.79 36.86 -81.10
C ASP A 87 -10.34 37.48 -82.44
N SER A 88 -11.27 37.61 -83.41
CA SER A 88 -11.00 38.30 -84.66
C SER A 88 -10.71 39.80 -84.46
N MET A 89 -11.43 40.48 -83.58
CA MET A 89 -11.18 41.89 -83.25
C MET A 89 -9.86 42.07 -82.51
N CYS A 90 -9.50 41.17 -81.60
CA CYS A 90 -8.21 41.18 -80.89
C CYS A 90 -7.03 40.98 -81.85
N LYS A 91 -7.14 40.06 -82.84
CA LYS A 91 -6.12 39.90 -83.90
C LYS A 91 -5.94 41.16 -84.75
N ASN A 92 -7.02 41.91 -84.99
CA ASN A 92 -6.94 43.18 -85.72
C ASN A 92 -6.28 44.31 -84.90
N VAL A 93 -6.09 44.12 -83.58
CA VAL A 93 -5.56 45.09 -82.62
C VAL A 93 -4.15 44.70 -82.14
N GLU A 94 -3.59 43.59 -82.63
CA GLU A 94 -2.29 43.07 -82.19
C GLU A 94 -1.14 44.09 -82.41
N TYR A 95 -1.23 44.93 -83.45
CA TYR A 95 -0.26 46.00 -83.72
C TYR A 95 -0.33 47.17 -82.71
N LEU A 96 -1.47 47.39 -82.04
CA LEU A 96 -1.63 48.43 -81.02
C LEU A 96 -0.87 48.09 -79.73
N ALA A 97 -0.55 46.82 -79.49
CA ALA A 97 0.30 46.44 -78.37
C ALA A 97 1.71 47.05 -78.49
N ASP A 98 2.26 47.09 -79.70
CA ASP A 98 3.56 47.73 -79.99
C ASP A 98 3.46 49.27 -79.99
N GLU A 99 2.40 49.86 -80.57
CA GLU A 99 2.23 51.33 -80.57
C GLU A 99 1.97 51.91 -79.16
N LEU A 100 1.19 51.21 -78.33
CA LEU A 100 0.84 51.64 -76.97
C LEU A 100 1.86 51.21 -75.90
N GLN A 101 2.96 50.57 -76.28
CA GLN A 101 4.01 50.16 -75.35
C GLN A 101 4.55 51.34 -74.54
N THR A 102 4.72 52.51 -75.18
CA THR A 102 5.10 53.77 -74.52
C THR A 102 4.07 54.26 -73.49
N VAL A 103 2.77 54.10 -73.76
CA VAL A 103 1.67 54.45 -72.84
C VAL A 103 1.63 53.46 -71.67
N ARG A 104 1.88 52.18 -71.93
CA ARG A 104 1.96 51.13 -70.90
C ARG A 104 3.14 51.38 -69.95
N ASP A 105 4.30 51.75 -70.48
CA ASP A 105 5.46 52.11 -69.68
C ASP A 105 5.20 53.38 -68.86
N CYS A 106 4.50 54.37 -69.43
CA CYS A 106 4.05 55.56 -68.71
C CYS A 106 3.06 55.22 -67.58
N GLN A 107 2.08 54.33 -67.83
CA GLN A 107 1.14 53.85 -66.83
C GLN A 107 1.83 53.06 -65.71
N LEU A 108 2.82 52.22 -66.04
CA LEU A 108 3.62 51.49 -65.05
C LEU A 108 4.40 52.46 -64.17
N ASN A 109 5.01 53.50 -64.76
CA ASN A 109 5.69 54.55 -64.00
C ASN A 109 4.73 55.37 -63.14
N GLN A 110 3.55 55.75 -63.65
CA GLN A 110 2.53 56.45 -62.87
C GLN A 110 2.03 55.59 -61.71
N SER A 111 1.82 54.28 -61.94
CA SER A 111 1.43 53.32 -60.91
C SER A 111 2.52 53.17 -59.83
N ARG A 112 3.79 53.06 -60.23
CA ARG A 112 4.95 53.04 -59.31
C ARG A 112 5.03 54.32 -58.47
N ILE A 113 4.87 55.50 -59.09
CA ILE A 113 4.88 56.79 -58.39
C ILE A 113 3.69 56.90 -57.43
N SER A 114 2.48 56.51 -57.86
CA SER A 114 1.28 56.53 -57.01
C SER A 114 1.45 55.68 -55.76
N LYS A 115 1.94 54.44 -55.92
CA LYS A 115 2.25 53.55 -54.79
C LYS A 115 3.32 54.14 -53.88
N ALA A 116 4.37 54.74 -54.44
CA ALA A 116 5.41 55.40 -53.64
C ALA A 116 4.84 56.58 -52.83
N CYS A 117 3.94 57.39 -53.41
CA CYS A 117 3.26 58.47 -52.70
C CYS A 117 2.35 57.95 -51.56
N GLU A 118 1.61 56.86 -51.79
CA GLU A 118 0.80 56.21 -50.76
C GLU A 118 1.68 55.68 -49.61
N HIS A 119 2.79 55.01 -49.93
CA HIS A 119 3.75 54.50 -48.96
C HIS A 119 4.46 55.61 -48.17
N LEU A 120 4.78 56.75 -48.80
CA LEU A 120 5.36 57.91 -48.11
C LEU A 120 4.40 58.48 -47.07
N ASN A 121 3.10 58.60 -47.41
CA ASN A 121 2.08 59.03 -46.45
C ASN A 121 1.98 58.09 -45.24
N LEU A 122 2.14 56.78 -45.46
CA LEU A 122 2.17 55.81 -44.38
C LEU A 122 3.40 55.98 -43.47
N ILE A 123 4.58 56.21 -44.04
CA ILE A 123 5.84 56.39 -43.29
C ILE A 123 5.80 57.65 -42.41
N PHE A 124 5.30 58.79 -42.91
CA PHE A 124 5.24 60.03 -42.13
C PHE A 124 4.34 59.93 -40.89
N ASN A 125 3.30 59.09 -40.93
CA ASN A 125 2.37 58.91 -39.82
C ASN A 125 2.85 57.93 -38.73
N VAL A 126 3.96 57.20 -38.97
CA VAL A 126 4.47 56.19 -38.03
C VAL A 126 4.89 56.79 -36.68
N PRO A 127 5.68 57.88 -36.59
CA PRO A 127 6.14 58.41 -35.30
C PRO A 127 5.00 58.85 -34.37
N ASP A 128 3.97 59.51 -34.91
CA ASP A 128 2.80 59.95 -34.14
C ASP A 128 1.94 58.76 -33.70
N SER A 129 1.79 57.77 -34.58
CA SER A 129 1.08 56.52 -34.27
C SER A 129 1.81 55.71 -33.19
N VAL A 130 3.14 55.71 -33.18
CA VAL A 130 3.98 55.09 -32.14
C VAL A 130 3.74 55.76 -30.78
N LYS A 131 3.84 57.09 -30.70
CA LYS A 131 3.58 57.85 -29.46
C LYS A 131 2.17 57.63 -28.93
N LYS A 132 1.17 57.64 -29.82
CA LYS A 132 -0.22 57.36 -29.46
C LYS A 132 -0.40 55.95 -28.91
N THR A 133 0.25 54.96 -29.54
CA THR A 133 0.19 53.56 -29.09
C THR A 133 0.82 53.41 -27.70
N GLU A 134 1.97 54.05 -27.46
CA GLU A 134 2.64 54.04 -26.15
C GLU A 134 1.76 54.64 -25.04
N ALA A 135 1.14 55.79 -25.30
CA ALA A 135 0.21 56.42 -24.35
C ALA A 135 -0.98 55.50 -24.02
N LEU A 136 -1.57 54.85 -25.03
CA LEU A 136 -2.69 53.91 -24.84
C LEU A 136 -2.30 52.66 -24.04
N ILE A 137 -1.06 52.17 -24.18
CA ILE A 137 -0.54 51.06 -23.35
C ILE A 137 -0.44 51.51 -21.90
N ASN A 138 0.12 52.69 -21.65
CA ASN A 138 0.30 53.24 -20.30
C ASN A 138 -1.04 53.56 -19.61
N GLU A 139 -2.05 53.97 -20.37
CA GLU A 139 -3.42 54.19 -19.89
C GLU A 139 -4.22 52.90 -19.66
N GLY A 140 -3.68 51.73 -20.01
CA GLY A 140 -4.37 50.43 -19.87
C GLY A 140 -5.47 50.17 -20.90
N LYS A 141 -5.58 50.97 -21.97
CA LYS A 141 -6.57 50.79 -23.06
C LYS A 141 -6.07 49.77 -24.09
N LEU A 142 -5.87 48.53 -23.64
CA LEU A 142 -5.12 47.49 -24.36
C LEU A 142 -5.70 47.15 -25.76
N LEU A 143 -7.02 47.13 -25.96
CA LEU A 143 -7.61 46.83 -27.28
C LEU A 143 -7.35 47.92 -28.31
N LEU A 144 -7.37 49.19 -27.88
CA LEU A 144 -7.09 50.32 -28.76
C LEU A 144 -5.59 50.38 -29.08
N ALA A 145 -4.75 50.16 -28.07
CA ALA A 145 -3.30 50.00 -28.26
C ALA A 145 -2.98 48.85 -29.24
N HIS A 146 -3.63 47.69 -29.10
CA HIS A 146 -3.47 46.55 -30.01
C HIS A 146 -3.87 46.88 -31.45
N LYS A 147 -4.96 47.62 -31.64
CA LYS A 147 -5.39 48.07 -32.97
C LYS A 147 -4.33 48.97 -33.61
N CYS A 148 -3.90 50.01 -32.91
CA CYS A 148 -2.86 50.92 -33.43
C CYS A 148 -1.54 50.20 -33.70
N LEU A 149 -1.16 49.25 -32.85
CA LEU A 149 0.01 48.39 -33.08
C LEU A 149 -0.17 47.49 -34.31
N SER A 150 -1.35 46.92 -34.51
CA SER A 150 -1.65 46.08 -35.68
C SER A 150 -1.58 46.87 -36.98
N ASP A 151 -2.07 48.12 -36.97
CA ASP A 151 -1.98 49.03 -38.11
C ASP A 151 -0.51 49.39 -38.41
N LEU A 152 0.31 49.64 -37.38
CA LEU A 152 1.76 49.86 -37.52
C LEU A 152 2.50 48.63 -38.07
N GLU A 153 2.16 47.43 -37.61
CA GLU A 153 2.71 46.18 -38.12
C GLU A 153 2.27 45.92 -39.57
N ALA A 154 1.01 46.22 -39.92
CA ALA A 154 0.50 46.09 -41.28
C ALA A 154 1.25 47.02 -42.25
N THR A 155 1.45 48.29 -41.87
CA THR A 155 2.26 49.25 -42.64
C THR A 155 3.68 48.74 -42.85
N ARG A 156 4.35 48.26 -41.79
CA ARG A 156 5.69 47.66 -41.90
C ARG A 156 5.69 46.49 -42.88
N ASP A 157 4.74 45.57 -42.73
CA ASP A 157 4.67 44.34 -43.52
C ASP A 157 4.36 44.62 -45.00
N GLU A 158 3.54 45.64 -45.29
CA GLU A 158 3.23 46.10 -46.65
C GLU A 158 4.45 46.71 -47.33
N LEU A 159 5.18 47.59 -46.65
CA LEU A 159 6.43 48.18 -47.16
C LEU A 159 7.48 47.12 -47.42
N LEU A 160 7.64 46.16 -46.50
CA LEU A 160 8.59 45.06 -46.66
C LEU A 160 8.18 44.08 -47.77
N LEU A 161 6.88 43.87 -47.97
CA LEU A 161 6.37 43.04 -49.07
C LEU A 161 6.63 43.71 -50.42
N GLU A 162 6.42 45.02 -50.55
CA GLU A 162 6.71 45.72 -51.80
C GLU A 162 8.21 45.71 -52.12
N VAL A 163 9.07 45.95 -51.12
CA VAL A 163 10.52 45.78 -51.27
C VAL A 163 10.88 44.34 -51.64
N HIS A 164 10.16 43.34 -51.12
CA HIS A 164 10.38 41.95 -51.50
C HIS A 164 9.99 41.65 -52.95
N LYS A 165 8.87 42.20 -53.45
CA LYS A 165 8.48 42.09 -54.86
C LYS A 165 9.48 42.77 -55.78
N MET A 166 9.93 43.98 -55.42
CA MET A 166 10.99 44.69 -56.17
C MET A 166 12.29 43.89 -56.24
N ALA A 167 12.61 43.10 -55.19
CA ALA A 167 13.77 42.22 -55.18
C ALA A 167 13.57 40.92 -56.01
N GLN A 168 12.34 40.61 -56.43
CA GLN A 168 12.02 39.47 -57.33
C GLN A 168 11.96 39.90 -58.81
N GLU A 169 11.92 41.20 -59.13
CA GLU A 169 12.01 41.71 -60.50
C GLU A 169 13.45 41.48 -61.05
N GLU A 170 13.58 40.95 -62.28
CA GLU A 170 14.88 40.52 -62.86
C GLU A 170 15.83 41.68 -63.19
N GLU A 171 15.31 42.90 -63.38
CA GLU A 171 16.08 44.10 -63.70
C GLU A 171 15.99 45.16 -62.58
N GLY A 172 17.11 45.39 -61.89
CA GLY A 172 17.26 46.49 -60.93
C GLY A 172 18.26 46.22 -59.80
N PRO A 173 18.75 47.26 -59.10
CA PRO A 173 19.56 47.08 -57.89
C PRO A 173 18.71 46.43 -56.79
N LYS A 174 19.21 45.35 -56.19
CA LYS A 174 18.52 44.66 -55.10
C LYS A 174 18.35 45.62 -53.91
N PRO A 175 17.12 45.96 -53.50
CA PRO A 175 16.91 46.95 -52.46
C PRO A 175 17.35 46.44 -51.08
N ASP A 176 18.08 47.26 -50.33
CA ASP A 176 18.49 46.96 -48.96
C ASP A 176 17.30 47.13 -47.99
N LYS A 177 16.98 46.06 -47.25
CA LYS A 177 15.89 46.02 -46.28
C LYS A 177 16.29 46.58 -44.91
N THR A 178 17.59 46.76 -44.65
CA THR A 178 18.16 47.14 -43.34
C THR A 178 17.60 48.45 -42.77
N PRO A 179 17.44 49.54 -43.54
CA PRO A 179 16.90 50.80 -43.01
C PRO A 179 15.45 50.69 -42.53
N LEU A 180 14.62 49.91 -43.22
CA LEU A 180 13.23 49.67 -42.81
C LEU A 180 13.17 48.84 -41.52
N TYR A 181 14.04 47.84 -41.37
CA TYR A 181 14.13 47.09 -40.11
C TYR A 181 14.50 47.98 -38.92
N GLN A 182 15.47 48.88 -39.10
CA GLN A 182 15.89 49.82 -38.05
C GLN A 182 14.78 50.82 -37.71
N TYR A 183 14.08 51.35 -38.71
CA TYR A 183 13.00 52.31 -38.51
C TYR A 183 11.83 51.72 -37.71
N PHE A 184 11.46 50.48 -37.99
CA PHE A 184 10.34 49.79 -37.32
C PHE A 184 10.74 49.02 -36.04
N ASP A 185 12.00 49.11 -35.57
CA ASP A 185 12.42 48.45 -34.32
C ASP A 185 11.61 48.93 -33.10
N VAL A 186 11.18 50.19 -33.09
CA VAL A 186 10.33 50.75 -32.03
C VAL A 186 8.97 50.03 -31.93
N VAL A 187 8.43 49.53 -33.05
CA VAL A 187 7.17 48.76 -33.08
C VAL A 187 7.33 47.44 -32.33
N LYS A 188 8.51 46.80 -32.42
CA LYS A 188 8.81 45.59 -31.64
C LYS A 188 8.77 45.88 -30.14
N LYS A 189 9.38 46.99 -29.69
CA LYS A 189 9.36 47.42 -28.28
C LYS A 189 7.94 47.68 -27.78
N LEU A 190 7.09 48.31 -28.61
CA LEU A 190 5.67 48.51 -28.29
C LEU A 190 4.91 47.18 -28.18
N SER A 191 5.17 46.24 -29.09
CA SER A 191 4.60 44.88 -29.02
C SER A 191 4.99 44.16 -27.74
N ASP A 192 6.25 44.26 -27.31
CA ASP A 192 6.73 43.66 -26.07
C ASP A 192 6.10 44.33 -24.83
N SER A 193 5.95 45.67 -24.85
CA SER A 193 5.30 46.42 -23.78
C SER A 193 3.81 46.07 -23.63
N LEU A 194 3.07 46.00 -24.75
CA LEU A 194 1.68 45.55 -24.77
C LEU A 194 1.55 44.10 -24.26
N GLY A 195 2.48 43.23 -24.68
CA GLY A 195 2.57 41.86 -24.19
C GLY A 195 2.72 41.81 -22.67
N LYS A 196 3.67 42.56 -22.09
CA LYS A 196 3.87 42.64 -20.63
C LYS A 196 2.60 43.00 -19.88
N GLN A 197 1.84 44.01 -20.35
CA GLN A 197 0.57 44.38 -19.73
C GLN A 197 -0.46 43.23 -19.80
N CYS A 198 -0.53 42.51 -20.92
CA CYS A 198 -1.39 41.33 -21.04
C CYS A 198 -0.95 40.20 -20.08
N TRP A 199 0.35 39.97 -19.91
CA TRP A 199 0.88 38.95 -18.99
C TRP A 199 0.60 39.28 -17.52
N VAL A 200 0.62 40.55 -17.12
CA VAL A 200 0.24 40.97 -15.76
C VAL A 200 -1.23 40.65 -15.47
N VAL A 201 -2.12 40.92 -16.44
CA VAL A 201 -3.55 40.59 -16.33
C VAL A 201 -3.74 39.07 -16.25
N LEU A 202 -3.06 38.31 -17.12
CA LEU A 202 -3.16 36.85 -17.13
C LEU A 202 -2.52 36.18 -15.90
N GLY A 203 -1.44 36.75 -15.36
CA GLY A 203 -0.81 36.29 -14.12
C GLY A 203 -1.69 36.51 -12.88
N ARG A 204 -2.74 37.33 -13.00
CA ARG A 204 -3.70 37.67 -11.93
C ARG A 204 -5.12 37.23 -12.29
N VAL A 205 -5.29 36.16 -13.06
CA VAL A 205 -6.62 35.71 -13.54
C VAL A 205 -7.64 35.58 -12.41
N LEU A 206 -7.31 34.90 -11.32
CA LEU A 206 -8.27 34.62 -10.25
C LEU A 206 -8.72 35.87 -9.47
N SER A 207 -7.90 36.92 -9.41
CA SER A 207 -8.31 38.20 -8.82
C SER A 207 -9.02 39.07 -9.84
N THR A 208 -8.50 39.14 -11.06
CA THR A 208 -9.08 39.92 -12.17
C THR A 208 -10.49 39.45 -12.51
N VAL A 209 -10.74 38.14 -12.53
CA VAL A 209 -12.09 37.59 -12.80
C VAL A 209 -13.09 37.94 -11.71
N ARG A 210 -12.63 38.11 -10.46
CA ARG A 210 -13.51 38.53 -9.35
C ARG A 210 -13.79 40.04 -9.39
N SER A 211 -12.82 40.87 -9.81
CA SER A 211 -12.96 42.33 -9.80
C SER A 211 -13.47 42.92 -11.12
N ASP A 212 -12.88 42.53 -12.25
CA ASP A 212 -13.21 43.01 -13.60
C ASP A 212 -12.96 41.92 -14.68
N PRO A 213 -13.95 41.06 -14.96
CA PRO A 213 -13.87 40.06 -16.03
C PRO A 213 -13.59 40.65 -17.42
N ALA A 214 -13.98 41.90 -17.68
CA ALA A 214 -13.83 42.50 -19.00
C ALA A 214 -12.35 42.77 -19.34
N GLN A 215 -11.53 43.06 -18.33
CA GLN A 215 -10.08 43.22 -18.48
C GLN A 215 -9.41 41.90 -18.90
N LEU A 216 -9.82 40.78 -18.31
CA LEU A 216 -9.33 39.46 -18.70
C LEU A 216 -9.73 39.12 -20.13
N VAL A 217 -11.02 39.26 -20.47
CA VAL A 217 -11.52 38.99 -21.82
C VAL A 217 -10.80 39.87 -22.85
N THR A 218 -10.49 41.11 -22.50
CA THR A 218 -9.69 42.02 -23.34
C THR A 218 -8.29 41.45 -23.62
N ALA A 219 -7.56 40.99 -22.61
CA ALA A 219 -6.24 40.39 -22.80
C ALA A 219 -6.33 39.11 -23.66
N LEU A 220 -7.32 38.24 -23.41
CA LEU A 220 -7.53 37.01 -24.17
C LEU A 220 -7.91 37.28 -25.65
N ARG A 221 -8.73 38.32 -25.90
CA ARG A 221 -9.06 38.74 -27.27
C ARG A 221 -7.82 39.18 -28.05
N ILE A 222 -6.88 39.84 -27.39
CA ILE A 222 -5.62 40.23 -28.01
C ILE A 222 -4.79 38.98 -28.36
N VAL A 223 -4.65 38.03 -27.43
CA VAL A 223 -3.95 36.76 -27.65
C VAL A 223 -4.53 35.98 -28.84
N GLU A 224 -5.87 35.90 -28.94
CA GLU A 224 -6.55 35.24 -30.06
C GLU A 224 -6.32 35.96 -31.40
N ARG A 225 -6.35 37.30 -31.39
CA ARG A 225 -6.06 38.10 -32.60
C ARG A 225 -4.62 37.91 -33.08
N GLU A 226 -3.67 37.88 -32.17
CA GLU A 226 -2.26 37.62 -32.47
C GLU A 226 -2.06 36.22 -33.02
N THR A 227 -2.75 35.20 -32.49
CA THR A 227 -2.69 33.83 -32.99
C THR A 227 -3.25 33.72 -34.42
N ARG A 228 -4.34 34.45 -34.73
CA ARG A 228 -4.87 34.55 -36.10
C ARG A 228 -3.95 35.32 -37.04
N ALA A 229 -3.20 36.30 -36.53
CA ALA A 229 -2.21 37.03 -37.31
C ALA A 229 -0.98 36.14 -37.62
N ASP A 230 -0.53 35.34 -36.66
CA ASP A 230 0.53 34.33 -36.87
C ASP A 230 0.13 33.32 -37.96
N LYS A 231 -1.12 32.82 -37.93
CA LYS A 231 -1.62 31.91 -38.98
C LYS A 231 -1.61 32.55 -40.37
N ARG A 232 -2.09 33.80 -40.48
CA ARG A 232 -2.08 34.57 -41.75
C ARG A 232 -0.66 34.83 -42.26
N ALA A 233 0.29 35.07 -41.36
CA ALA A 233 1.69 35.25 -41.72
C ALA A 233 2.32 33.96 -42.26
N GLU A 234 1.99 32.81 -41.67
CA GLU A 234 2.45 31.51 -42.17
C GLU A 234 1.86 31.20 -43.56
N GLU A 235 0.55 31.44 -43.75
CA GLU A 235 -0.11 31.29 -45.06
C GLU A 235 0.55 32.18 -46.14
N LYS A 236 0.90 33.43 -45.80
CA LYS A 236 1.64 34.33 -46.71
C LYS A 236 3.03 33.79 -47.05
N LYS A 237 3.73 33.21 -46.09
CA LYS A 237 5.05 32.61 -46.31
C LYS A 237 4.96 31.40 -47.24
N THR A 238 3.96 30.53 -47.05
CA THR A 238 3.73 29.37 -47.93
C THR A 238 3.34 29.79 -49.34
N ASN A 239 2.46 30.78 -49.49
CA ASN A 239 1.91 31.17 -50.79
C ASN A 239 2.84 32.10 -51.60
N MET A 240 3.57 33.00 -50.94
CA MET A 240 4.34 34.07 -51.59
C MET A 240 5.85 34.02 -51.30
N GLY A 241 6.33 33.07 -50.49
CA GLY A 241 7.73 33.02 -50.05
C GLY A 241 8.17 34.17 -49.13
N PHE A 242 7.24 35.06 -48.76
CA PHE A 242 7.51 36.24 -47.95
C PHE A 242 7.36 35.93 -46.45
N SER A 243 8.45 36.07 -45.70
CA SER A 243 8.43 35.93 -44.25
C SER A 243 8.25 37.27 -43.56
N VAL A 244 7.20 37.38 -42.74
CA VAL A 244 6.97 38.55 -41.89
C VAL A 244 7.97 38.56 -40.73
N PRO A 245 8.65 39.69 -40.45
CA PRO A 245 9.60 39.78 -39.35
C PRO A 245 8.92 39.68 -37.98
N GLY A 246 9.48 38.85 -37.08
CA GLY A 246 8.97 38.70 -35.71
C GLY A 246 7.70 37.85 -35.57
N ARG A 247 7.27 37.14 -36.63
CA ARG A 247 6.17 36.16 -36.63
C ARG A 247 6.75 34.75 -36.88
N PRO A 248 6.19 33.68 -36.27
CA PRO A 248 5.07 33.68 -35.33
C PRO A 248 5.48 34.17 -33.94
N LYS A 249 4.62 34.94 -33.26
CA LYS A 249 4.87 35.43 -31.89
C LYS A 249 4.49 34.41 -30.81
N LYS A 250 3.61 33.45 -31.12
CA LYS A 250 3.15 32.38 -30.21
C LYS A 250 2.58 32.89 -28.89
N TRP A 251 1.76 33.94 -28.93
CA TRP A 251 1.18 34.55 -27.72
C TRP A 251 0.27 33.61 -26.95
N ARG A 252 -0.34 32.64 -27.61
CA ARG A 252 -1.13 31.59 -26.95
C ARG A 252 -0.29 30.71 -26.03
N ASP A 253 0.88 30.26 -26.51
CA ASP A 253 1.80 29.44 -25.71
C ASP A 253 2.34 30.25 -24.51
N LYS A 254 2.72 31.51 -24.76
CA LYS A 254 3.14 32.43 -23.68
C LYS A 254 2.04 32.67 -22.65
N ALA A 255 0.79 32.85 -23.10
CA ALA A 255 -0.34 32.99 -22.19
C ALA A 255 -0.47 31.77 -21.29
N PHE A 256 -0.42 30.56 -21.83
CA PHE A 256 -0.49 29.33 -21.03
C PHE A 256 0.68 29.19 -20.05
N ASN A 257 1.91 29.54 -20.46
CA ASN A 257 3.06 29.54 -19.55
C ASN A 257 2.87 30.50 -18.38
N VAL A 258 2.32 31.70 -18.63
CA VAL A 258 2.01 32.69 -17.57
C VAL A 258 0.93 32.17 -16.63
N LEU A 259 -0.06 31.42 -17.12
CA LEU A 259 -1.05 30.78 -16.25
C LEU A 259 -0.42 29.68 -15.38
N GLU A 260 0.47 28.87 -15.95
CA GLU A 260 1.18 27.83 -15.21
C GLU A 260 2.09 28.44 -14.12
N GLU A 261 2.86 29.47 -14.46
CA GLU A 261 3.70 30.22 -13.52
C GLU A 261 2.86 30.89 -12.42
N SER A 262 1.68 31.45 -12.77
CA SER A 262 0.74 32.01 -11.79
C SER A 262 0.27 30.97 -10.77
N VAL A 263 -0.01 29.74 -11.21
CA VAL A 263 -0.39 28.64 -10.31
C VAL A 263 0.81 28.25 -9.43
N SER A 264 2.00 28.04 -10.01
CA SER A 264 3.21 27.69 -9.24
C SER A 264 3.55 28.74 -8.17
N ASN A 265 3.49 30.04 -8.51
CA ASN A 265 3.76 31.13 -7.58
C ASN A 265 2.81 31.14 -6.37
N ARG A 266 1.58 30.60 -6.51
CA ARG A 266 0.64 30.48 -5.37
C ARG A 266 1.11 29.42 -4.38
N PHE A 267 1.63 28.29 -4.85
CA PHE A 267 2.22 27.27 -3.99
C PHE A 267 3.53 27.76 -3.36
N GLU A 268 4.39 28.43 -4.12
CA GLU A 268 5.61 29.05 -3.56
C GLU A 268 5.29 30.10 -2.49
N SER A 269 4.25 30.91 -2.69
CA SER A 269 3.79 31.87 -1.67
C SER A 269 3.30 31.16 -0.40
N LEU A 270 2.54 30.07 -0.56
CA LEU A 270 2.08 29.24 0.56
C LEU A 270 3.25 28.59 1.32
N ASP A 271 4.29 28.18 0.59
CA ASP A 271 5.51 27.63 1.17
C ASP A 271 6.32 28.69 1.93
N MET A 272 6.42 29.92 1.42
CA MET A 272 7.11 31.01 2.12
C MET A 272 6.41 31.41 3.44
N GLU A 273 5.12 31.14 3.58
CA GLU A 273 4.38 31.34 4.83
C GLU A 273 4.68 30.26 5.90
N LEU A 274 5.47 29.24 5.59
CA LEU A 274 5.99 28.25 6.55
C LEU A 274 7.13 28.87 7.39
N GLN A 275 6.78 29.79 8.30
CA GLN A 275 7.78 30.55 9.06
C GLN A 275 8.37 29.84 10.30
N ASP A 276 7.85 28.69 10.75
CA ASP A 276 8.47 27.95 11.87
C ASP A 276 8.11 26.45 11.82
N ARG A 277 8.92 25.66 11.10
CA ARG A 277 8.78 24.20 11.06
C ARG A 277 9.28 23.52 12.34
N MET A 278 10.21 24.15 13.05
CA MET A 278 10.93 23.51 14.16
C MET A 278 10.15 23.52 15.48
N ASP A 279 9.17 24.43 15.63
CA ASP A 279 8.43 24.62 16.89
C ASP A 279 6.99 24.06 16.86
N ASP A 280 6.41 23.78 15.69
CA ASP A 280 5.02 23.30 15.55
C ASP A 280 4.95 21.84 15.05
N LYS A 281 4.70 20.90 15.97
CA LYS A 281 4.52 19.47 15.66
C LYS A 281 3.39 19.14 14.68
N MET A 282 2.50 20.09 14.39
CA MET A 282 1.37 19.91 13.47
C MET A 282 1.50 20.78 12.22
N TRP A 283 2.70 21.29 11.92
CA TRP A 283 2.92 22.20 10.80
C TRP A 283 2.46 21.58 9.47
N LEU A 284 2.79 20.31 9.21
CA LEU A 284 2.47 19.64 7.95
C LEU A 284 0.97 19.47 7.78
N VAL A 285 0.26 19.05 8.84
CA VAL A 285 -1.21 18.93 8.82
C VAL A 285 -1.86 20.28 8.54
N LYS A 286 -1.40 21.36 9.20
CA LYS A 286 -1.90 22.72 8.96
C LYS A 286 -1.61 23.19 7.54
N HIS A 287 -0.42 22.89 7.02
CA HIS A 287 -0.03 23.26 5.66
C HIS A 287 -0.87 22.51 4.63
N LEU A 288 -1.03 21.19 4.75
CA LEU A 288 -1.87 20.37 3.88
C LEU A 288 -3.33 20.84 3.87
N GLU A 289 -3.87 21.25 5.02
CA GLU A 289 -5.24 21.80 5.12
C GLU A 289 -5.36 23.19 4.45
N ARG A 290 -4.34 24.05 4.57
CA ARG A 290 -4.31 25.32 3.83
C ARG A 290 -4.20 25.09 2.32
N THR A 291 -3.36 24.15 1.90
CA THR A 291 -3.25 23.72 0.50
C THR A 291 -4.60 23.21 -0.01
N ARG A 292 -5.29 22.35 0.76
CA ARG A 292 -6.61 21.82 0.41
C ARG A 292 -7.61 22.95 0.15
N LYS A 293 -7.72 23.93 1.08
CA LYS A 293 -8.59 25.09 0.94
C LYS A 293 -8.23 25.96 -0.26
N LEU A 294 -6.94 26.27 -0.44
CA LEU A 294 -6.46 27.09 -1.54
C LEU A 294 -6.84 26.48 -2.89
N VAL A 295 -6.54 25.19 -3.08
CA VAL A 295 -6.85 24.47 -4.33
C VAL A 295 -8.36 24.43 -4.57
N LEU A 296 -9.16 24.15 -3.54
CA LEU A 296 -10.62 24.09 -3.65
C LEU A 296 -11.21 25.45 -4.05
N ASP A 297 -10.89 26.51 -3.31
CA ASP A 297 -11.40 27.86 -3.53
C ASP A 297 -11.03 28.39 -4.92
N ASP A 298 -9.81 28.12 -5.37
CA ASP A 298 -9.34 28.56 -6.67
C ASP A 298 -10.02 27.79 -7.80
N LEU A 299 -10.14 26.45 -7.71
CA LEU A 299 -10.80 25.64 -8.73
C LEU A 299 -12.30 25.95 -8.83
N ILE A 300 -12.98 26.27 -7.72
CA ILE A 300 -14.38 26.72 -7.72
C ILE A 300 -14.51 28.02 -8.53
N VAL A 301 -13.57 28.96 -8.35
CA VAL A 301 -13.56 30.20 -9.13
C VAL A 301 -13.23 29.96 -10.61
N VAL A 302 -12.31 29.04 -10.91
CA VAL A 302 -12.03 28.67 -12.30
C VAL A 302 -13.29 28.11 -12.98
N LYS A 303 -14.00 27.20 -12.30
CA LYS A 303 -15.23 26.59 -12.82
C LYS A 303 -16.32 27.63 -13.04
N ASN A 304 -16.62 28.43 -12.02
CA ASN A 304 -17.81 29.28 -12.03
C ASN A 304 -17.59 30.61 -12.78
N LEU A 305 -16.39 31.18 -12.73
CA LEU A 305 -16.13 32.54 -13.21
C LEU A 305 -15.12 32.58 -14.36
N CYS A 306 -14.06 31.76 -14.34
CA CYS A 306 -13.08 31.79 -15.43
C CYS A 306 -13.63 31.11 -16.70
N GLN A 307 -14.36 30.00 -16.59
CA GLN A 307 -14.80 29.22 -17.76
C GLN A 307 -15.60 30.05 -18.77
N VAL A 308 -16.40 31.02 -18.33
CA VAL A 308 -17.16 31.93 -19.20
C VAL A 308 -16.31 33.01 -19.88
N CYS A 309 -15.12 33.31 -19.35
CA CYS A 309 -14.23 34.33 -19.90
C CYS A 309 -13.29 33.79 -20.99
N PHE A 310 -13.01 32.49 -20.99
CA PHE A 310 -12.09 31.85 -21.93
C PHE A 310 -12.83 31.24 -23.13
N PRO A 311 -12.18 31.14 -24.31
CA PRO A 311 -12.73 30.40 -25.43
C PRO A 311 -12.95 28.91 -25.08
N PRO A 312 -14.05 28.27 -25.51
CA PRO A 312 -14.29 26.84 -25.24
C PRO A 312 -13.17 25.92 -25.75
N SER A 313 -12.47 26.32 -26.82
CA SER A 313 -11.34 25.58 -27.40
C SER A 313 -10.09 25.52 -26.52
N TYR A 314 -10.06 26.26 -25.40
CA TYR A 314 -8.92 26.28 -24.48
C TYR A 314 -9.02 25.20 -23.40
N ASP A 315 -10.24 24.72 -23.15
CA ASP A 315 -10.54 23.74 -22.11
C ASP A 315 -9.90 24.13 -20.77
N ILE A 316 -10.22 25.36 -20.34
CA ILE A 316 -9.45 26.05 -19.30
C ILE A 316 -9.58 25.38 -17.94
N PHE A 317 -10.74 24.80 -17.65
CA PHE A 317 -10.99 24.13 -16.36
C PHE A 317 -10.11 22.89 -16.21
N ASP A 318 -10.14 21.97 -17.18
CA ASP A 318 -9.30 20.77 -17.20
C ASP A 318 -7.81 21.11 -17.22
N ARG A 319 -7.45 22.19 -17.91
CA ARG A 319 -6.06 22.69 -17.92
C ARG A 319 -5.62 23.20 -16.55
N TYR A 320 -6.44 23.98 -15.86
CA TYR A 320 -6.14 24.41 -14.49
C TYR A 320 -6.04 23.21 -13.55
N ILE A 321 -6.92 22.23 -13.67
CA ILE A 321 -6.83 20.99 -12.87
C ILE A 321 -5.46 20.33 -13.08
N LYS A 322 -4.99 20.20 -14.32
CA LYS A 322 -3.64 19.66 -14.62
C LYS A 322 -2.52 20.53 -14.08
N MET A 323 -2.63 21.85 -14.16
CA MET A 323 -1.64 22.79 -13.61
C MET A 323 -1.55 22.68 -12.08
N TYR A 324 -2.69 22.68 -11.38
CA TYR A 324 -2.75 22.51 -9.92
C TYR A 324 -2.25 21.14 -9.50
N HIS A 325 -2.63 20.07 -10.20
CA HIS A 325 -2.13 18.71 -9.94
C HIS A 325 -0.60 18.64 -10.07
N LYS A 326 -0.04 19.23 -11.13
CA LYS A 326 1.41 19.26 -11.35
C LYS A 326 2.14 20.09 -10.28
N ALA A 327 1.66 21.30 -9.98
CA ALA A 327 2.30 22.16 -8.98
C ALA A 327 2.25 21.55 -7.58
N LEU A 328 1.11 20.95 -7.21
CA LEU A 328 0.96 20.20 -5.97
C LEU A 328 1.90 18.99 -5.92
N SER A 329 1.99 18.22 -7.01
CA SER A 329 2.90 17.08 -7.13
C SER A 329 4.36 17.49 -6.86
N VAL A 330 4.83 18.57 -7.50
CA VAL A 330 6.20 19.09 -7.27
C VAL A 330 6.43 19.50 -5.81
N MET A 331 5.46 20.18 -5.20
CA MET A 331 5.58 20.62 -3.80
C MET A 331 5.64 19.43 -2.84
N LEU A 332 4.77 18.42 -3.01
CA LEU A 332 4.76 17.24 -2.15
C LEU A 332 5.98 16.33 -2.37
N GLU A 333 6.41 16.14 -3.62
CA GLU A 333 7.64 15.37 -3.90
C GLU A 333 8.87 16.02 -3.26
N ARG A 334 8.95 17.35 -3.25
CA ARG A 334 10.01 18.08 -2.56
C ARG A 334 9.99 17.82 -1.05
N PHE A 335 8.83 17.79 -0.40
CA PHE A 335 8.72 17.45 1.02
C PHE A 335 9.23 16.04 1.32
N VAL A 336 8.99 15.07 0.44
CA VAL A 336 9.49 13.70 0.64
C VAL A 336 11.00 13.59 0.40
N LEU A 337 11.51 14.26 -0.63
CA LEU A 337 12.89 14.08 -1.10
C LEU A 337 13.92 14.95 -0.37
N GLU A 338 13.54 16.17 0.01
CA GLU A 338 14.47 17.14 0.59
C GLU A 338 14.31 17.25 2.12
N GLU A 339 13.14 16.91 2.65
CA GLU A 339 12.84 17.05 4.08
C GLU A 339 12.86 15.70 4.78
N ARG A 340 13.44 15.68 5.98
CA ARG A 340 13.42 14.48 6.83
C ARG A 340 12.11 14.44 7.59
N LEU A 341 11.11 13.82 6.99
CA LEU A 341 9.80 13.63 7.60
C LEU A 341 9.85 12.60 8.74
N ASP A 342 9.16 12.89 9.84
CA ASP A 342 8.96 11.93 10.93
C ASP A 342 7.82 10.93 10.61
N SER A 343 7.64 9.90 11.47
CA SER A 343 6.60 8.88 11.25
C SER A 343 5.17 9.46 11.22
N ASN A 344 4.88 10.51 12.01
CA ASN A 344 3.56 11.15 12.06
C ASN A 344 3.32 12.05 10.83
N GLU A 345 4.36 12.69 10.33
CA GLU A 345 4.34 13.50 9.12
C GLU A 345 4.15 12.61 7.89
N CYS A 346 4.88 11.48 7.81
CA CYS A 346 4.70 10.52 6.74
C CYS A 346 3.28 9.96 6.68
N ILE A 347 2.69 9.54 7.82
CA ILE A 347 1.31 9.04 7.84
C ILE A 347 0.30 10.12 7.49
N SER A 348 0.53 11.37 7.92
CA SER A 348 -0.34 12.51 7.56
C SER A 348 -0.34 12.74 6.06
N LEU A 349 0.83 12.69 5.43
CA LEU A 349 0.97 12.84 3.99
C LEU A 349 0.34 11.66 3.22
N LEU A 350 0.60 10.42 3.63
CA LEU A 350 0.00 9.22 3.02
C LEU A 350 -1.54 9.24 3.09
N THR A 351 -2.08 9.66 4.23
CA THR A 351 -3.53 9.82 4.42
C THR A 351 -4.08 10.91 3.48
N TRP A 352 -3.40 12.04 3.39
CA TRP A 352 -3.82 13.17 2.54
C TRP A 352 -3.78 12.81 1.04
N ILE A 353 -2.79 12.06 0.58
CA ILE A 353 -2.68 11.60 -0.83
C ILE A 353 -3.87 10.70 -1.19
N LYS A 354 -4.34 9.87 -0.25
CA LYS A 354 -5.54 9.05 -0.44
C LYS A 354 -6.80 9.90 -0.47
N GLU A 355 -6.92 10.88 0.42
CA GLU A 355 -8.04 11.82 0.50
C GLU A 355 -8.12 12.76 -0.71
N TYR A 356 -6.99 13.03 -1.38
CA TYR A 356 -6.90 13.91 -2.56
C TYR A 356 -7.92 13.55 -3.65
N LYS A 357 -8.10 12.26 -3.95
CA LYS A 357 -9.07 11.77 -4.94
C LYS A 357 -10.49 11.64 -4.38
N GLY A 358 -10.70 11.89 -3.09
CA GLY A 358 -11.97 11.75 -2.40
C GLY A 358 -12.88 12.98 -2.51
N THR A 359 -14.00 12.92 -1.78
CA THR A 359 -15.04 13.95 -1.75
C THR A 359 -14.61 15.25 -1.09
N ASP A 360 -13.53 15.23 -0.31
CA ASP A 360 -13.06 16.39 0.46
C ASP A 360 -12.19 17.35 -0.36
N LEU A 361 -11.79 16.94 -1.57
CA LEU A 361 -11.00 17.75 -2.50
C LEU A 361 -11.44 17.58 -3.97
N MET A 362 -10.93 16.60 -4.72
CA MET A 362 -11.15 16.56 -6.18
C MET A 362 -12.58 16.12 -6.56
N MET A 363 -13.20 15.22 -5.79
CA MET A 363 -14.61 14.82 -5.99
C MET A 363 -15.58 15.72 -5.20
N HIS A 364 -15.18 16.93 -4.82
CA HIS A 364 -16.04 17.83 -4.08
C HIS A 364 -17.34 18.12 -4.84
N PRO A 365 -18.52 18.19 -4.18
CA PRO A 365 -19.81 18.36 -4.85
C PRO A 365 -19.92 19.59 -5.74
N GLU A 366 -19.17 20.65 -5.43
CA GLU A 366 -19.12 21.87 -6.23
C GLU A 366 -18.23 21.73 -7.47
N LEU A 367 -17.23 20.86 -7.43
CA LEU A 367 -16.26 20.65 -8.52
C LEU A 367 -16.72 19.57 -9.50
N GLN A 368 -17.28 18.45 -9.03
CA GLN A 368 -17.76 17.33 -9.86
C GLN A 368 -16.75 16.87 -10.93
N ILE A 369 -15.46 16.83 -10.58
CA ILE A 369 -14.37 16.48 -11.51
C ILE A 369 -14.33 14.95 -11.67
N ASP A 370 -14.20 14.48 -12.92
CA ASP A 370 -13.84 13.08 -13.18
C ASP A 370 -12.35 12.88 -12.88
N VAL A 371 -12.02 12.27 -11.75
CA VAL A 371 -10.64 12.02 -11.32
C VAL A 371 -9.92 10.97 -12.18
N GLY A 372 -10.61 10.29 -13.10
CA GLY A 372 -10.04 9.21 -13.92
C GLY A 372 -8.92 9.66 -14.87
N PHE A 373 -8.89 10.93 -15.28
CA PHE A 373 -7.80 11.47 -16.10
C PHE A 373 -6.59 11.96 -15.29
N LEU A 374 -6.72 12.04 -13.95
CA LEU A 374 -5.63 12.43 -13.07
C LEU A 374 -4.73 11.24 -12.79
N GLY A 375 -3.43 11.43 -13.08
CA GLY A 375 -2.40 10.46 -12.72
C GLY A 375 -2.22 10.32 -11.20
N PRO A 376 -1.25 9.48 -10.77
CA PRO A 376 -0.83 9.48 -9.37
C PRO A 376 -0.21 10.84 -9.01
N LEU A 377 -0.47 11.32 -7.79
CA LEU A 377 -0.01 12.64 -7.34
C LEU A 377 1.51 12.65 -7.05
N LEU A 378 2.03 11.56 -6.52
CA LEU A 378 3.46 11.31 -6.42
C LEU A 378 3.88 10.32 -7.50
N SER A 379 5.11 10.44 -7.98
CA SER A 379 5.71 9.36 -8.75
C SER A 379 5.84 8.10 -7.89
N SER A 380 5.67 6.93 -8.51
CA SER A 380 5.72 5.64 -7.79
C SER A 380 7.02 5.46 -7.00
N LYS A 381 8.14 6.02 -7.47
CA LYS A 381 9.42 5.99 -6.75
C LYS A 381 9.37 6.79 -5.43
N VAL A 382 8.84 8.01 -5.48
CA VAL A 382 8.76 8.90 -4.31
C VAL A 382 7.73 8.39 -3.30
N GLU A 383 6.62 7.80 -3.78
CA GLU A 383 5.64 7.15 -2.92
C GLU A 383 6.25 5.97 -2.15
N GLN A 384 7.05 5.13 -2.82
CA GLN A 384 7.78 4.05 -2.15
C GLN A 384 8.81 4.58 -1.15
N GLU A 385 9.53 5.66 -1.47
CA GLU A 385 10.49 6.28 -0.55
C GLU A 385 9.83 6.84 0.71
N LEU A 386 8.64 7.43 0.57
CA LEU A 386 7.81 7.87 1.69
C LEU A 386 7.37 6.69 2.58
N LEU A 387 6.92 5.60 1.95
CA LEU A 387 6.54 4.37 2.65
C LEU A 387 7.73 3.75 3.38
N ASP A 388 8.87 3.57 2.72
CA ASP A 388 10.09 3.01 3.32
C ASP A 388 10.57 3.84 4.51
N THR A 389 10.51 5.17 4.39
CA THR A 389 10.85 6.10 5.47
C THR A 389 9.90 5.94 6.65
N TYR A 390 8.59 5.86 6.41
CA TYR A 390 7.59 5.60 7.44
C TYR A 390 7.81 4.25 8.14
N LEU A 391 7.96 3.17 7.37
CA LEU A 391 8.14 1.81 7.87
C LEU A 391 9.42 1.69 8.70
N THR A 392 10.54 2.20 8.19
CA THR A 392 11.84 2.15 8.87
C THR A 392 11.83 2.97 10.16
N THR A 393 11.28 4.19 10.11
CA THR A 393 11.21 5.05 11.29
C THR A 393 10.29 4.46 12.36
N THR A 394 9.14 3.92 11.96
CA THR A 394 8.20 3.25 12.88
C THR A 394 8.83 2.01 13.51
N LYS A 395 9.51 1.18 12.71
CA LYS A 395 10.24 0.01 13.19
C LYS A 395 11.30 0.38 14.25
N ASN A 396 12.08 1.43 14.01
CA ASN A 396 13.08 1.91 14.96
C ASN A 396 12.45 2.45 16.24
N ASN A 397 11.41 3.29 16.12
CA ASN A 397 10.68 3.83 17.27
C ASN A 397 10.06 2.72 18.12
N MET A 398 9.48 1.69 17.48
CA MET A 398 8.92 0.53 18.18
C MET A 398 9.98 -0.26 18.92
N MET A 399 11.13 -0.53 18.29
CA MET A 399 12.24 -1.22 18.96
C MET A 399 12.75 -0.44 20.17
N GLU A 400 13.00 0.87 20.02
CA GLU A 400 13.45 1.72 21.13
C GLU A 400 12.44 1.71 22.29
N TRP A 401 11.16 1.82 21.97
CA TRP A 401 10.10 1.81 22.97
C TRP A 401 9.98 0.46 23.68
N MET A 402 10.06 -0.65 22.95
CA MET A 402 10.03 -2.00 23.52
C MET A 402 11.26 -2.27 24.41
N THR A 403 12.45 -1.78 24.04
CA THR A 403 13.66 -1.86 24.88
C THR A 403 13.46 -1.10 26.19
N LYS A 404 12.95 0.14 26.13
CA LYS A 404 12.65 0.93 27.35
C LYS A 404 11.60 0.26 28.23
N LEU A 405 10.60 -0.41 27.62
CA LEU A 405 9.61 -1.17 28.36
C LEU A 405 10.23 -2.37 29.09
N ALA A 406 11.11 -3.12 28.44
CA ALA A 406 11.85 -4.22 29.07
C ALA A 406 12.73 -3.72 30.23
N GLU A 407 13.46 -2.63 30.03
CA GLU A 407 14.29 -2.00 31.07
C GLU A 407 13.46 -1.54 32.28
N THR A 408 12.25 -1.00 32.04
CA THR A 408 11.34 -0.59 33.11
C THR A 408 10.84 -1.80 33.90
N ASP A 409 10.48 -2.90 33.22
CA ASP A 409 10.05 -4.14 33.88
C ASP A 409 11.20 -4.74 34.71
N LEU A 410 12.43 -4.77 34.17
CA LEU A 410 13.62 -5.21 34.88
C LEU A 410 13.91 -4.37 36.15
N GLN A 411 13.66 -3.06 36.09
CA GLN A 411 13.77 -2.20 37.28
C GLN A 411 12.73 -2.57 38.33
N ASP A 412 11.50 -2.89 37.92
CA ASP A 412 10.44 -3.33 38.82
C ASP A 412 10.84 -4.63 39.55
N TRP A 413 11.44 -5.60 38.85
CA TRP A 413 11.88 -6.86 39.47
C TRP A 413 12.92 -6.70 40.58
N ASN A 414 13.67 -5.60 40.59
CA ASN A 414 14.68 -5.30 41.60
C ASN A 414 14.13 -4.42 42.74
N ARG A 415 12.81 -4.15 42.78
CA ARG A 415 12.17 -3.40 43.88
C ARG A 415 11.87 -4.30 45.07
N ASP A 416 11.87 -3.69 46.26
CA ASP A 416 11.47 -4.36 47.51
C ASP A 416 9.94 -4.53 47.67
N ALA A 417 9.15 -4.02 46.71
CA ALA A 417 7.70 -4.15 46.68
C ALA A 417 7.27 -5.42 45.91
N PRO A 418 6.21 -6.13 46.35
CA PRO A 418 5.68 -7.26 45.60
C PRO A 418 5.09 -6.81 44.25
N PRO A 419 5.01 -7.71 43.25
CA PRO A 419 4.33 -7.44 41.99
C PRO A 419 2.85 -7.06 42.19
N GLU A 420 2.28 -6.41 41.19
CA GLU A 420 0.84 -6.14 41.16
C GLU A 420 0.05 -7.45 41.07
N THR A 421 -1.20 -7.44 41.52
CA THR A 421 -2.11 -8.59 41.41
C THR A 421 -3.29 -8.22 40.54
N ASP A 422 -3.73 -9.16 39.70
CA ASP A 422 -4.99 -9.00 38.98
C ASP A 422 -6.21 -9.20 39.90
N MET A 423 -7.41 -9.01 39.33
CA MET A 423 -8.68 -9.16 40.06
C MET A 423 -8.87 -10.57 40.65
N ASP A 424 -8.16 -11.57 40.13
CA ASP A 424 -8.22 -12.96 40.56
C ASP A 424 -7.06 -13.32 41.51
N GLY A 425 -6.20 -12.36 41.85
CA GLY A 425 -5.08 -12.53 42.79
C GLY A 425 -3.80 -13.11 42.20
N PHE A 426 -3.66 -13.19 40.88
CA PHE A 426 -2.41 -13.64 40.24
C PHE A 426 -1.43 -12.48 40.07
N TYR A 427 -0.15 -12.73 40.34
CA TYR A 427 0.90 -11.72 40.16
C TYR A 427 1.09 -11.37 38.69
N ASN A 428 1.22 -10.09 38.37
CA ASN A 428 1.54 -9.61 37.03
C ASN A 428 2.35 -8.30 37.10
N THR A 429 2.82 -7.87 35.94
CA THR A 429 3.29 -6.50 35.75
C THR A 429 2.50 -5.82 34.66
N SER A 430 2.70 -4.52 34.49
CA SER A 430 2.03 -3.74 33.47
C SER A 430 2.54 -4.00 32.04
N LEU A 431 3.62 -4.77 31.88
CA LEU A 431 4.31 -5.02 30.60
C LEU A 431 3.40 -5.56 29.49
N PRO A 432 2.57 -6.62 29.68
CA PRO A 432 1.74 -7.13 28.60
C PRO A 432 0.74 -6.08 28.09
N VAL A 433 0.15 -5.30 28.99
CA VAL A 433 -0.84 -4.28 28.63
C VAL A 433 -0.18 -3.16 27.83
N PHE A 434 0.95 -2.65 28.29
CA PHE A 434 1.67 -1.59 27.58
C PHE A 434 2.19 -2.06 26.22
N LEU A 435 2.76 -3.27 26.14
CA LEU A 435 3.28 -3.85 24.90
C LEU A 435 2.20 -3.89 23.80
N PHE A 436 1.03 -4.45 24.11
CA PHE A 436 -0.06 -4.58 23.13
C PHE A 436 -0.80 -3.27 22.88
N LYS A 437 -0.87 -2.36 23.85
CA LYS A 437 -1.39 -1.00 23.62
C LYS A 437 -0.57 -0.26 22.57
N MET A 438 0.75 -0.38 22.62
CA MET A 438 1.64 0.24 21.63
C MET A 438 1.44 -0.36 20.23
N VAL A 439 1.34 -1.69 20.12
CA VAL A 439 1.02 -2.37 18.85
C VAL A 439 -0.32 -1.89 18.30
N ASP A 440 -1.35 -1.81 19.14
CA ASP A 440 -2.69 -1.37 18.73
C ASP A 440 -2.70 0.07 18.20
N GLN A 441 -2.00 0.99 18.88
CA GLN A 441 -1.90 2.38 18.45
C GLN A 441 -1.25 2.52 17.06
N ASN A 442 -0.16 1.80 16.81
CA ASN A 442 0.50 1.83 15.50
C ASN A 442 -0.38 1.26 14.39
N LEU A 443 -1.09 0.16 14.66
CA LEU A 443 -2.03 -0.43 13.71
C LEU A 443 -3.22 0.49 13.41
N GLN A 444 -3.75 1.20 14.41
CA GLN A 444 -4.83 2.17 14.23
C GLN A 444 -4.40 3.37 13.39
N VAL A 445 -3.18 3.88 13.61
CA VAL A 445 -2.62 4.99 12.82
C VAL A 445 -2.41 4.56 11.37
N ALA A 446 -1.80 3.40 11.15
CA ALA A 446 -1.59 2.83 9.82
C ALA A 446 -2.89 2.57 9.04
N ALA A 447 -3.96 2.15 9.74
CA ALA A 447 -5.27 1.90 9.13
C ALA A 447 -5.86 3.13 8.43
N LYS A 448 -5.55 4.35 8.90
CA LYS A 448 -6.03 5.60 8.28
C LYS A 448 -5.46 5.79 6.87
N ALA A 449 -4.18 5.48 6.69
CA ALA A 449 -3.52 5.56 5.38
C ALA A 449 -3.97 4.41 4.47
N GLY A 450 -4.13 3.18 4.97
CA GLY A 450 -4.73 2.09 4.18
C GLY A 450 -4.49 0.71 4.75
N GLU A 451 -5.24 -0.26 4.22
CA GLU A 451 -5.15 -1.67 4.63
C GLU A 451 -3.78 -2.29 4.32
N GLU A 452 -3.19 -1.95 3.18
CA GLU A 452 -1.86 -2.44 2.78
C GLU A 452 -0.77 -1.97 3.75
N ILE A 453 -0.77 -0.68 4.11
CA ILE A 453 0.16 -0.09 5.07
C ILE A 453 -0.05 -0.70 6.46
N LYS A 454 -1.32 -0.91 6.88
CA LYS A 454 -1.65 -1.60 8.13
C LYS A 454 -1.06 -3.00 8.19
N LEU A 455 -1.10 -3.76 7.09
CA LEU A 455 -0.51 -5.10 7.03
C LEU A 455 1.02 -5.07 7.11
N GLN A 456 1.67 -4.10 6.45
CA GLN A 456 3.13 -3.94 6.55
C GLN A 456 3.57 -3.56 7.98
N ILE A 457 2.82 -2.68 8.65
CA ILE A 457 3.07 -2.33 10.05
C ILE A 457 2.82 -3.53 10.97
N LEU A 458 1.83 -4.38 10.69
CA LEU A 458 1.64 -5.62 11.45
C LEU A 458 2.85 -6.55 11.35
N ASP A 459 3.42 -6.70 10.15
CA ASP A 459 4.62 -7.52 9.95
C ASP A 459 5.81 -6.96 10.76
N ILE A 460 5.98 -5.63 10.78
CA ILE A 460 6.96 -4.96 11.65
C ILE A 460 6.66 -5.19 13.13
N CYS A 461 5.40 -5.12 13.55
CA CYS A 461 5.02 -5.36 14.95
C CYS A 461 5.43 -6.77 15.40
N LEU A 462 5.16 -7.78 14.58
CA LEU A 462 5.50 -9.17 14.88
C LEU A 462 7.02 -9.39 14.90
N GLU A 463 7.76 -8.80 13.96
CA GLU A 463 9.22 -8.86 13.92
C GLU A 463 9.86 -8.16 15.14
N SER A 464 9.41 -6.95 15.47
CA SER A 464 9.87 -6.21 16.64
C SER A 464 9.56 -6.97 17.93
N MET A 465 8.41 -7.64 18.01
CA MET A 465 8.05 -8.45 19.17
C MET A 465 8.97 -9.66 19.35
N GLN A 466 9.40 -10.31 18.27
CA GLN A 466 10.42 -11.37 18.32
C GLN A 466 11.78 -10.83 18.79
N GLY A 467 12.15 -9.61 18.37
CA GLY A 467 13.33 -8.92 18.87
C GLY A 467 13.27 -8.69 20.38
N PHE A 468 12.14 -8.15 20.86
CA PHE A 468 11.86 -7.92 22.27
C PHE A 468 11.88 -9.22 23.08
N GLN A 469 11.27 -10.31 22.60
CA GLN A 469 11.27 -11.61 23.29
C GLN A 469 12.68 -12.14 23.55
N ARG A 470 13.61 -11.95 22.61
CA ARG A 470 15.02 -12.37 22.78
C ARG A 470 15.71 -11.56 23.88
N GLU A 471 15.53 -10.26 23.88
CA GLU A 471 16.10 -9.36 24.88
C GLU A 471 15.50 -9.65 26.27
N TYR A 472 14.18 -9.75 26.35
CA TYR A 472 13.46 -10.08 27.59
C TYR A 472 13.92 -11.40 28.20
N ARG A 473 14.03 -12.46 27.38
CA ARG A 473 14.59 -13.75 27.80
C ARG A 473 16.02 -13.64 28.33
N GLY A 474 16.85 -12.79 27.70
CA GLY A 474 18.21 -12.50 28.16
C GLY A 474 18.24 -11.83 29.54
N GLN A 475 17.36 -10.85 29.76
CA GLN A 475 17.24 -10.15 31.05
C GLN A 475 16.74 -11.08 32.16
N ILE A 476 15.77 -11.96 31.88
CA ILE A 476 15.28 -12.96 32.86
C ILE A 476 16.42 -13.92 33.25
N ARG A 477 17.23 -14.38 32.28
CA ARG A 477 18.39 -15.23 32.57
C ARG A 477 19.42 -14.54 33.44
N ALA A 478 19.71 -13.26 33.18
CA ALA A 478 20.61 -12.47 34.00
C ALA A 478 20.06 -12.27 35.42
N PHE A 479 18.76 -12.03 35.55
CA PHE A 479 18.05 -11.92 36.83
C PHE A 479 18.15 -13.22 37.64
N LYS A 480 17.94 -14.38 36.99
CA LYS A 480 18.19 -15.71 37.58
C LYS A 480 19.64 -15.82 38.05
N SER A 481 20.62 -15.63 37.16
CA SER A 481 22.03 -15.84 37.51
C SER A 481 22.46 -15.02 38.74
N LYS A 482 21.99 -13.77 38.84
CA LYS A 482 22.26 -12.90 39.99
C LYS A 482 21.71 -13.46 41.31
N HIS A 483 20.48 -13.98 41.31
CA HIS A 483 19.87 -14.63 42.49
C HIS A 483 20.64 -15.87 42.95
N PHE A 484 21.12 -16.68 42.01
CA PHE A 484 21.86 -17.90 42.35
C PHE A 484 23.32 -17.62 42.76
N GLU A 485 23.85 -16.43 42.48
CA GLU A 485 25.12 -15.93 43.03
C GLU A 485 24.96 -15.44 44.48
N ASP A 486 23.88 -14.71 44.76
CA ASP A 486 23.50 -14.26 46.12
C ASP A 486 21.98 -14.39 46.32
N ARG A 487 21.56 -15.40 47.08
CA ARG A 487 20.14 -15.69 47.34
C ARG A 487 19.40 -14.59 48.12
N LEU A 488 20.11 -13.59 48.65
CA LEU A 488 19.51 -12.41 49.28
C LEU A 488 19.16 -11.31 48.27
N GLN A 489 19.60 -11.44 47.02
CA GLN A 489 19.47 -10.41 45.98
C GLN A 489 19.14 -11.06 44.63
N PRO A 490 17.93 -10.84 44.09
CA PRO A 490 16.92 -9.85 44.47
C PRO A 490 15.99 -10.35 45.58
N VAL A 491 15.51 -9.42 46.43
CA VAL A 491 14.74 -9.73 47.66
C VAL A 491 13.47 -10.55 47.39
N ARG A 492 12.80 -10.30 46.26
CA ARG A 492 11.51 -10.91 45.88
C ARG A 492 11.59 -11.74 44.61
N PHE A 493 12.62 -12.59 44.53
CA PHE A 493 12.88 -13.39 43.33
C PHE A 493 11.67 -14.25 42.91
N VAL A 494 11.08 -15.01 43.85
CA VAL A 494 9.98 -15.95 43.56
C VAL A 494 8.75 -15.22 43.06
N GLU A 495 8.32 -14.14 43.72
CA GLU A 495 7.11 -13.40 43.33
C GLU A 495 7.25 -12.79 41.93
N TYR A 496 8.42 -12.20 41.61
CA TYR A 496 8.64 -11.62 40.29
C TYR A 496 8.80 -12.66 39.18
N ILE A 497 9.40 -13.83 39.44
CA ILE A 497 9.41 -14.92 38.45
C ILE A 497 7.99 -15.42 38.19
N VAL A 498 7.14 -15.54 39.22
CA VAL A 498 5.72 -15.87 39.04
C VAL A 498 5.01 -14.82 38.17
N ALA A 499 5.26 -13.52 38.42
CA ALA A 499 4.72 -12.43 37.60
C ALA A 499 5.19 -12.52 36.13
N ILE A 500 6.47 -12.80 35.89
CA ILE A 500 7.04 -12.96 34.54
C ILE A 500 6.38 -14.15 33.79
N VAL A 501 6.17 -15.27 34.47
CA VAL A 501 5.48 -16.43 33.87
C VAL A 501 4.04 -16.08 33.50
N ASN A 502 3.32 -15.37 34.37
CA ASN A 502 1.97 -14.91 34.10
C ASN A 502 1.92 -13.85 32.98
N ASN A 503 2.90 -12.97 32.90
CA ASN A 503 3.05 -12.01 31.80
C ASN A 503 3.21 -12.73 30.46
N CYS A 504 3.98 -13.82 30.42
CA CYS A 504 4.10 -14.65 29.22
C CYS A 504 2.74 -15.23 28.81
N LYS A 505 1.93 -15.70 29.77
CA LYS A 505 0.56 -16.17 29.48
C LYS A 505 -0.31 -15.05 28.90
N ALA A 506 -0.28 -13.87 29.51
CA ALA A 506 -1.05 -12.72 29.04
C ALA A 506 -0.63 -12.30 27.62
N CYS A 507 0.68 -12.27 27.33
CA CYS A 507 1.19 -11.98 26.00
C CYS A 507 0.76 -13.01 24.94
N MET A 508 0.68 -14.30 25.30
CA MET A 508 0.13 -15.33 24.42
C MET A 508 -1.34 -15.05 24.11
N ASP A 509 -2.16 -14.80 25.14
CA ASP A 509 -3.59 -14.53 24.97
C ASP A 509 -3.85 -13.27 24.15
N PHE A 510 -3.10 -12.20 24.41
CA PHE A 510 -3.21 -10.96 23.63
C PHE A 510 -2.75 -11.12 22.19
N THR A 511 -1.77 -12.00 21.92
CA THR A 511 -1.35 -12.33 20.54
C THR A 511 -2.47 -13.06 19.79
N ASP A 512 -3.11 -14.03 20.42
CA ASP A 512 -4.23 -14.77 19.84
C ASP A 512 -5.46 -13.86 19.63
N GLN A 513 -5.81 -13.02 20.62
CA GLN A 513 -6.89 -12.04 20.49
C GLN A 513 -6.63 -11.03 19.37
N LEU A 514 -5.39 -10.54 19.23
CA LEU A 514 -4.99 -9.66 18.15
C LEU A 514 -5.19 -10.33 16.79
N LYS A 515 -4.75 -11.59 16.66
CA LYS A 515 -4.92 -12.39 15.44
C LYS A 515 -6.40 -12.58 15.11
N GLU A 516 -7.22 -13.01 16.07
CA GLU A 516 -8.66 -13.23 15.86
C GLU A 516 -9.38 -11.96 15.42
N ARG A 517 -9.10 -10.83 16.09
CA ARG A 517 -9.66 -9.52 15.74
C ARG A 517 -9.29 -9.10 14.32
N LEU A 518 -8.02 -9.23 13.93
CA LEU A 518 -7.57 -8.83 12.60
C LEU A 518 -8.07 -9.78 11.50
N VAL A 519 -8.19 -11.08 11.79
CA VAL A 519 -8.80 -12.05 10.87
C VAL A 519 -10.29 -11.76 10.64
N ALA A 520 -11.00 -11.33 11.68
CA ALA A 520 -12.39 -10.90 11.57
C ALA A 520 -12.54 -9.60 10.75
N GLU A 521 -11.59 -8.67 10.88
CA GLU A 521 -11.60 -7.38 10.19
C GLU A 521 -11.20 -7.49 8.70
N LEU A 522 -10.10 -8.17 8.39
CA LEU A 522 -9.47 -8.17 7.05
C LEU A 522 -9.72 -9.47 6.26
N GLY A 523 -10.38 -10.45 6.87
CA GLY A 523 -10.68 -11.75 6.27
C GLY A 523 -9.53 -12.76 6.31
N ARG A 524 -9.87 -14.05 6.35
CA ARG A 524 -8.89 -15.16 6.48
C ARG A 524 -7.90 -15.26 5.33
N ALA A 525 -8.32 -14.92 4.10
CA ALA A 525 -7.47 -15.05 2.91
C ALA A 525 -6.23 -14.13 2.98
N THR A 526 -6.34 -12.99 3.68
CA THR A 526 -5.26 -12.02 3.87
C THR A 526 -4.15 -12.54 4.79
N PHE A 527 -4.47 -13.52 5.64
CA PHE A 527 -3.55 -14.19 6.56
C PHE A 527 -3.08 -15.52 5.96
N GLY A 528 -2.21 -15.41 4.95
CA GLY A 528 -1.51 -16.57 4.36
C GLY A 528 -0.65 -17.33 5.38
N GLU A 529 -0.01 -18.41 4.92
CA GLU A 529 0.76 -19.31 5.80
C GLU A 529 1.88 -18.59 6.56
N ASP A 530 2.56 -17.62 5.94
CA ASP A 530 3.68 -16.90 6.56
C ASP A 530 3.23 -16.08 7.76
N LYS A 531 2.14 -15.32 7.66
CA LYS A 531 1.59 -14.55 8.79
C LYS A 531 1.11 -15.47 9.90
N GLN A 532 0.43 -16.57 9.56
CA GLN A 532 0.02 -17.55 10.56
C GLN A 532 1.21 -18.15 11.30
N ARG A 533 2.32 -18.41 10.59
CA ARG A 533 3.58 -18.86 11.16
C ARG A 533 4.21 -17.80 12.06
N SER A 534 4.20 -16.52 11.68
CA SER A 534 4.72 -15.43 12.51
C SER A 534 3.96 -15.29 13.84
N PHE A 535 2.62 -15.29 13.81
CA PHE A 535 1.81 -15.29 15.03
C PHE A 535 2.11 -16.51 15.91
N LYS A 536 2.13 -17.71 15.31
CA LYS A 536 2.45 -18.93 16.04
C LYS A 536 3.85 -18.90 16.66
N SER A 537 4.85 -18.43 15.92
CA SER A 537 6.23 -18.31 16.39
C SER A 537 6.34 -17.39 17.61
N VAL A 538 5.59 -16.30 17.63
CA VAL A 538 5.54 -15.39 18.77
C VAL A 538 4.91 -16.09 19.99
N VAL A 539 3.75 -16.73 19.81
CA VAL A 539 3.05 -17.45 20.89
C VAL A 539 3.94 -18.57 21.45
N ASP A 540 4.55 -19.37 20.59
CA ASP A 540 5.46 -20.45 20.96
C ASP A 540 6.68 -19.92 21.71
N CYS A 541 7.21 -18.76 21.33
CA CYS A 541 8.35 -18.15 22.01
C CYS A 541 8.00 -17.67 23.43
N PHE A 542 6.85 -17.00 23.62
CA PHE A 542 6.38 -16.65 24.98
C PHE A 542 6.08 -17.89 25.82
N ALA A 543 5.54 -18.96 25.21
CA ALA A 543 5.36 -20.23 25.91
C ALA A 543 6.69 -20.79 26.41
N GLN A 544 7.72 -20.84 25.55
CA GLN A 544 9.06 -21.30 25.93
C GLN A 544 9.70 -20.44 27.02
N ILE A 545 9.56 -19.12 26.96
CA ILE A 545 10.08 -18.21 28.00
C ILE A 545 9.36 -18.46 29.33
N GLY A 546 8.03 -18.62 29.31
CA GLY A 546 7.25 -18.95 30.49
C GLY A 546 7.61 -20.31 31.09
N GLU A 547 7.78 -21.34 30.27
CA GLU A 547 8.21 -22.68 30.72
C GLU A 547 9.62 -22.67 31.32
N GLU A 548 10.56 -21.99 30.67
CA GLU A 548 11.93 -21.82 31.19
C GLU A 548 11.94 -21.06 32.53
N SER A 549 11.16 -19.98 32.63
CA SER A 549 11.08 -19.15 33.84
C SER A 549 10.39 -19.91 34.98
N ALA A 550 9.34 -20.68 34.69
CA ALA A 550 8.70 -21.58 35.65
C ALA A 550 9.70 -22.64 36.16
N GLY A 551 10.57 -23.16 35.28
CA GLY A 551 11.66 -24.05 35.68
C GLY A 551 12.61 -23.45 36.72
N TYR A 552 12.85 -22.12 36.69
CA TYR A 552 13.70 -21.46 37.67
C TYR A 552 13.10 -21.45 39.08
N LEU A 553 11.77 -21.45 39.20
CA LEU A 553 11.07 -21.64 40.49
C LEU A 553 11.37 -23.01 41.09
N LEU A 554 11.40 -24.06 40.25
CA LEU A 554 11.80 -25.39 40.68
C LEU A 554 13.29 -25.50 40.97
N ASP A 555 14.14 -24.73 40.30
CA ASP A 555 15.56 -24.70 40.63
C ASP A 555 15.77 -24.13 42.04
N GLU A 556 15.08 -23.03 42.38
CA GLU A 556 15.15 -22.43 43.73
C GLU A 556 14.65 -23.40 44.79
N ALA A 557 13.46 -24.00 44.60
CA ALA A 557 12.91 -24.95 45.56
C ALA A 557 13.83 -26.17 45.74
N PHE A 558 14.43 -26.69 44.67
CA PHE A 558 15.25 -27.90 44.76
C PHE A 558 16.64 -27.68 45.36
N LEU A 559 17.16 -26.44 45.37
CA LEU A 559 18.36 -26.11 46.14
C LEU A 559 18.16 -26.38 47.63
N ASP A 560 16.99 -26.02 48.17
CA ASP A 560 16.67 -26.26 49.59
C ASP A 560 16.35 -27.74 49.88
N LEU A 561 15.95 -28.51 48.86
CA LEU A 561 15.66 -29.94 48.97
C LEU A 561 16.91 -30.84 48.81
N GLU A 562 17.97 -30.36 48.15
CA GLU A 562 19.18 -31.14 47.84
C GLU A 562 19.83 -31.83 49.06
N PRO A 563 19.96 -31.17 50.24
CA PRO A 563 20.52 -31.80 51.43
C PRO A 563 19.70 -33.00 51.91
N PHE A 564 18.38 -32.99 51.71
CA PHE A 564 17.48 -34.06 52.13
C PHE A 564 17.46 -35.23 51.14
N PHE A 565 17.49 -34.94 49.82
CA PHE A 565 17.70 -35.99 48.81
C PHE A 565 19.05 -36.70 48.98
N SER A 566 20.08 -35.98 49.46
CA SER A 566 21.39 -36.57 49.77
C SER A 566 21.38 -37.54 50.96
N GLN A 567 20.39 -37.44 51.85
CA GLN A 567 20.22 -38.35 52.99
C GLN A 567 19.54 -39.66 52.57
N ILE A 568 18.75 -39.68 51.49
CA ILE A 568 18.05 -40.87 51.00
C ILE A 568 19.08 -41.95 50.60
N MET A 569 18.75 -43.21 50.89
CA MET A 569 19.57 -44.39 50.59
C MET A 569 20.95 -44.41 51.29
N THR A 570 21.01 -43.80 52.47
CA THR A 570 22.16 -43.88 53.40
C THR A 570 21.87 -44.83 54.57
N PRO A 571 22.88 -45.27 55.33
CA PRO A 571 22.66 -46.12 56.52
C PRO A 571 21.74 -45.49 57.59
N THR A 572 21.71 -44.16 57.68
CA THR A 572 20.87 -43.41 58.62
C THR A 572 19.44 -43.18 58.12
N TRP A 573 19.17 -43.39 56.82
CA TRP A 573 17.85 -43.20 56.22
C TRP A 573 16.84 -44.27 56.64
N ILE A 574 17.23 -45.56 56.72
CA ILE A 574 16.30 -46.63 57.09
C ILE A 574 15.56 -46.33 58.41
N PRO A 575 16.25 -45.99 59.53
CA PRO A 575 15.58 -45.72 60.79
C PRO A 575 14.90 -44.33 60.89
N SER A 576 15.24 -43.34 60.05
CA SER A 576 14.70 -41.96 60.17
C SER A 576 13.69 -41.62 59.07
N PRO A 577 12.48 -41.13 59.40
CA PRO A 577 11.50 -40.65 58.41
C PRO A 577 11.75 -39.20 57.94
N GLU A 578 12.70 -38.50 58.54
CA GLU A 578 12.80 -37.03 58.48
C GLU A 578 13.08 -36.47 57.08
N ALA A 579 13.87 -37.17 56.26
CA ALA A 579 14.28 -36.67 54.95
C ALA A 579 13.09 -36.42 54.01
N VAL A 580 12.22 -37.43 53.81
CA VAL A 580 11.06 -37.31 52.91
C VAL A 580 9.95 -36.46 53.53
N ASP A 581 9.75 -36.53 54.84
CA ASP A 581 8.75 -35.69 55.51
C ASP A 581 9.12 -34.20 55.42
N THR A 582 10.41 -33.86 55.52
CA THR A 582 10.87 -32.47 55.29
C THR A 582 10.71 -32.05 53.84
N ILE A 583 11.06 -32.91 52.87
CA ILE A 583 10.85 -32.62 51.44
C ILE A 583 9.38 -32.29 51.15
N ILE A 584 8.45 -33.05 51.75
CA ILE A 584 7.01 -32.84 51.57
C ILE A 584 6.58 -31.47 52.11
N VAL A 585 7.00 -31.12 53.33
CA VAL A 585 6.64 -29.84 53.96
C VAL A 585 7.23 -28.67 53.18
N THR A 586 8.49 -28.74 52.77
CA THR A 586 9.13 -27.67 51.98
C THR A 586 8.43 -27.45 50.63
N ILE A 587 8.03 -28.52 49.93
CA ILE A 587 7.24 -28.38 48.68
C ILE A 587 5.87 -27.75 48.96
N GLU A 588 5.23 -28.11 50.07
CA GLU A 588 3.95 -27.54 50.50
C GLU A 588 4.06 -26.05 50.89
N ASP A 589 5.21 -25.61 51.39
CA ASP A 589 5.48 -24.20 51.65
C ASP A 589 5.59 -23.40 50.35
N TYR A 590 6.45 -23.85 49.41
CA TYR A 590 6.60 -23.23 48.07
C TYR A 590 5.33 -23.24 47.24
N TYR A 591 4.46 -24.24 47.44
CA TYR A 591 3.16 -24.31 46.77
C TYR A 591 2.32 -23.05 46.98
N ASN A 592 2.38 -22.42 48.16
CA ASN A 592 1.60 -21.22 48.43
C ASN A 592 2.01 -20.05 47.52
N ASP A 593 3.28 -19.94 47.17
CA ASP A 593 3.77 -18.95 46.21
C ASP A 593 3.34 -19.30 44.79
N PHE A 594 3.33 -20.60 44.45
CA PHE A 594 2.94 -21.09 43.14
C PHE A 594 1.44 -20.97 42.86
N LEU A 595 0.59 -20.83 43.89
CA LEU A 595 -0.86 -20.58 43.71
C LEU A 595 -1.14 -19.33 42.87
N HIS A 596 -0.23 -18.36 42.89
CA HIS A 596 -0.31 -17.13 42.12
C HIS A 596 0.09 -17.31 40.65
N LEU A 597 0.34 -18.53 40.15
CA LEU A 597 0.54 -18.84 38.73
C LEU A 597 -0.76 -19.18 38.01
N LYS A 598 -0.90 -18.71 36.77
CA LYS A 598 -2.00 -19.09 35.88
C LYS A 598 -1.99 -20.59 35.56
N ASP A 599 -3.18 -21.19 35.46
CA ASP A 599 -3.38 -22.65 35.45
C ASP A 599 -2.52 -23.42 34.45
N LYS A 600 -2.33 -22.91 33.22
CA LYS A 600 -1.50 -23.56 32.20
C LYS A 600 -0.06 -23.82 32.70
N PHE A 601 0.57 -22.81 33.29
CA PHE A 601 1.94 -22.92 33.75
C PHE A 601 2.02 -23.60 35.11
N PHE A 602 1.00 -23.41 35.95
CA PHE A 602 0.88 -24.11 37.23
C PHE A 602 0.83 -25.63 37.05
N ASP A 603 -0.04 -26.14 36.17
CA ASP A 603 -0.18 -27.58 35.92
C ASP A 603 1.14 -28.18 35.42
N ASN A 604 1.80 -27.51 34.47
CA ASN A 604 3.10 -27.92 33.95
C ASN A 604 4.20 -27.89 35.04
N LEU A 605 4.22 -26.84 35.88
CA LEU A 605 5.16 -26.71 37.00
C LEU A 605 4.99 -27.87 37.99
N MET A 606 3.75 -28.21 38.36
CA MET A 606 3.46 -29.29 39.31
C MET A 606 3.81 -30.67 38.74
N GLU A 607 3.60 -30.89 37.44
CA GLU A 607 4.04 -32.11 36.76
C GLU A 607 5.57 -32.24 36.76
N GLN A 608 6.27 -31.17 36.41
CA GLN A 608 7.73 -31.14 36.43
C GLN A 608 8.30 -31.30 37.84
N ALA A 609 7.66 -30.70 38.85
CA ALA A 609 8.03 -30.87 40.26
C ALA A 609 7.94 -32.33 40.68
N LEU A 610 6.82 -33.01 40.42
CA LEU A 610 6.65 -34.44 40.72
C LEU A 610 7.72 -35.28 40.02
N LYS A 611 7.91 -35.06 38.71
CA LYS A 611 8.94 -35.77 37.94
C LYS A 611 10.33 -35.56 38.54
N LYS A 612 10.70 -34.33 38.89
CA LYS A 612 12.01 -33.99 39.46
C LYS A 612 12.20 -34.62 40.85
N VAL A 613 11.17 -34.63 41.72
CA VAL A 613 11.22 -35.35 43.02
C VAL A 613 11.51 -36.84 42.81
N LEU A 614 10.79 -37.47 41.88
CA LEU A 614 10.97 -38.90 41.58
C LEU A 614 12.35 -39.18 40.98
N LEU A 615 12.84 -38.32 40.09
CA LEU A 615 14.18 -38.42 39.50
C LEU A 615 15.27 -38.35 40.57
N GLU A 616 15.23 -37.39 41.48
CA GLU A 616 16.22 -37.27 42.55
C GLU A 616 16.15 -38.44 43.53
N TYR A 617 14.95 -38.93 43.83
CA TYR A 617 14.76 -40.12 44.65
C TYR A 617 15.40 -41.35 43.99
N VAL A 618 15.09 -41.62 42.72
CA VAL A 618 15.66 -42.78 41.99
C VAL A 618 17.16 -42.61 41.78
N ARG A 619 17.67 -41.39 41.55
CA ARG A 619 19.12 -41.12 41.57
C ARG A 619 19.74 -41.54 42.88
N ALA A 620 19.17 -41.15 44.01
CA ALA A 620 19.68 -41.57 45.32
C ALA A 620 19.70 -43.10 45.47
N MET A 621 18.68 -43.81 44.95
CA MET A 621 18.65 -45.28 44.89
C MET A 621 19.79 -45.87 44.06
N LEU A 622 20.04 -45.33 42.86
CA LEU A 622 21.01 -45.89 41.92
C LEU A 622 22.46 -45.42 42.16
N ASN A 623 22.67 -44.47 43.07
CA ASN A 623 24.00 -43.91 43.38
C ASN A 623 24.86 -44.82 44.32
N LYS A 624 24.45 -46.07 44.55
CA LYS A 624 25.21 -47.11 45.29
C LYS A 624 25.72 -46.67 46.68
N ARG A 625 24.91 -45.91 47.42
CA ARG A 625 25.25 -45.40 48.76
C ARG A 625 25.06 -46.45 49.88
N ILE A 626 24.32 -47.52 49.61
CA ILE A 626 24.08 -48.63 50.53
C ILE A 626 24.13 -49.98 49.79
N ALA A 627 24.59 -51.02 50.47
CA ALA A 627 24.43 -52.41 50.07
C ALA A 627 23.85 -53.19 51.24
N PHE A 628 22.69 -53.84 51.05
CA PHE A 628 22.01 -54.53 52.13
C PHE A 628 22.76 -55.83 52.51
N LYS A 629 22.86 -56.12 53.81
CA LYS A 629 23.57 -57.30 54.31
C LYS A 629 22.70 -58.55 54.40
N ASP A 630 21.40 -58.35 54.58
CA ASP A 630 20.44 -59.42 54.84
C ASP A 630 19.08 -59.14 54.16
N TYR A 631 18.17 -60.11 54.28
CA TYR A 631 16.82 -59.98 53.74
C TYR A 631 15.97 -58.97 54.51
N GLU A 632 16.10 -58.92 55.83
CA GLU A 632 15.28 -58.05 56.68
C GLU A 632 15.52 -56.57 56.33
N GLY A 633 16.79 -56.15 56.16
CA GLY A 633 17.12 -54.79 55.73
C GLY A 633 16.57 -54.45 54.34
N ARG A 634 16.56 -55.41 53.39
CA ARG A 634 15.95 -55.22 52.07
C ARG A 634 14.44 -55.08 52.13
N ARG A 635 13.77 -55.92 52.93
CA ARG A 635 12.32 -55.86 53.13
C ARG A 635 11.92 -54.52 53.75
N ASP A 636 12.65 -54.08 54.77
CA ASP A 636 12.36 -52.85 55.47
C ASP A 636 12.62 -51.62 54.59
N ALA A 637 13.68 -51.62 53.78
CA ALA A 637 13.94 -50.58 52.79
C ALA A 637 12.86 -50.54 51.69
N ALA A 638 12.48 -51.68 51.12
CA ALA A 638 11.42 -51.74 50.12
C ALA A 638 10.05 -51.28 50.65
N LYS A 639 9.73 -51.65 51.90
CA LYS A 639 8.54 -51.15 52.59
C LYS A 639 8.59 -49.63 52.74
N LYS A 640 9.73 -49.09 53.19
CA LYS A 640 9.94 -47.65 53.34
C LYS A 640 9.82 -46.88 52.02
N ILE A 641 10.43 -47.35 50.93
CA ILE A 641 10.30 -46.77 49.59
C ILE A 641 8.83 -46.71 49.16
N THR A 642 8.08 -47.80 49.40
CA THR A 642 6.67 -47.87 49.04
C THR A 642 5.80 -46.92 49.88
N GLU A 643 6.11 -46.77 51.17
CA GLU A 643 5.43 -45.82 52.06
C GLU A 643 5.75 -44.36 51.70
N GLU A 644 7.01 -44.03 51.44
CA GLU A 644 7.45 -42.70 51.00
C GLU A 644 6.87 -42.34 49.63
N SER A 645 6.82 -43.28 48.70
CA SER A 645 6.15 -43.12 47.40
C SER A 645 4.67 -42.74 47.56
N LYS A 646 3.94 -43.41 48.46
CA LYS A 646 2.54 -43.06 48.76
C LYS A 646 2.38 -41.68 49.41
N LYS A 647 3.34 -41.26 50.24
CA LYS A 647 3.33 -39.91 50.81
C LYS A 647 3.51 -38.85 49.73
N ILE A 648 4.46 -39.04 48.81
CA ILE A 648 4.67 -38.17 47.65
C ILE A 648 3.42 -38.15 46.76
N GLU A 649 2.86 -39.32 46.45
CA GLU A 649 1.62 -39.44 45.67
C GLU A 649 0.47 -38.65 46.33
N LYS A 650 0.30 -38.78 47.65
CA LYS A 650 -0.74 -38.08 48.40
C LYS A 650 -0.54 -36.55 48.39
N LEU A 651 0.71 -36.08 48.52
CA LEU A 651 1.03 -34.66 48.43
C LEU A 651 0.61 -34.11 47.06
N PHE A 652 1.11 -34.70 45.97
CA PHE A 652 0.83 -34.19 44.63
C PHE A 652 -0.64 -34.34 44.21
N LYS A 653 -1.38 -35.32 44.75
CA LYS A 653 -2.85 -35.35 44.61
C LYS A 653 -3.56 -34.19 45.32
N LYS A 654 -3.04 -33.75 46.48
CA LYS A 654 -3.57 -32.61 47.22
C LYS A 654 -3.26 -31.30 46.49
N LEU A 655 -2.07 -31.17 45.92
CA LEU A 655 -1.60 -29.94 45.28
C LEU A 655 -2.10 -29.78 43.83
N ALA A 656 -2.47 -30.86 43.14
CA ALA A 656 -2.95 -30.82 41.76
C ALA A 656 -4.35 -30.20 41.63
N LYS A 657 -4.57 -29.40 40.58
CA LYS A 657 -5.88 -28.78 40.29
C LYS A 657 -6.77 -29.61 39.36
N ALA A 658 -6.23 -30.32 38.35
CA ALA A 658 -7.05 -31.21 37.50
C ALA A 658 -6.30 -32.26 36.66
N ASN A 659 -5.13 -31.95 36.10
CA ASN A 659 -4.55 -32.75 35.00
C ASN A 659 -3.42 -33.71 35.41
N LEU A 660 -2.91 -33.62 36.63
CA LEU A 660 -1.81 -34.45 37.09
C LEU A 660 -2.31 -35.87 37.40
N GLN A 661 -1.54 -36.89 37.00
CA GLN A 661 -1.76 -38.29 37.40
C GLN A 661 -0.61 -38.80 38.28
N PRO A 662 -0.56 -38.42 39.57
CA PRO A 662 0.53 -38.84 40.46
C PRO A 662 0.66 -40.35 40.60
N GLU A 663 -0.45 -41.09 40.56
CA GLU A 663 -0.49 -42.55 40.75
C GLU A 663 0.36 -43.26 39.70
N THR A 664 0.24 -42.84 38.45
CA THR A 664 0.95 -43.43 37.32
C THR A 664 2.46 -43.15 37.43
N GLN A 665 2.83 -41.90 37.75
CA GLN A 665 4.23 -41.47 37.82
C GLN A 665 4.95 -42.04 39.05
N CYS A 666 4.34 -41.97 40.24
CA CYS A 666 4.92 -42.48 41.49
C CYS A 666 5.14 -44.00 41.47
N SER A 667 4.44 -44.73 40.60
CA SER A 667 4.54 -46.19 40.47
C SER A 667 5.95 -46.72 40.15
N VAL A 668 6.87 -45.85 39.70
CA VAL A 668 8.28 -46.21 39.48
C VAL A 668 8.96 -46.69 40.77
N LEU A 669 8.69 -46.04 41.90
CA LEU A 669 9.33 -46.38 43.18
C LEU A 669 8.88 -47.75 43.72
N PRO A 670 7.57 -48.08 43.78
CA PRO A 670 7.13 -49.43 44.12
C PRO A 670 7.66 -50.50 43.16
N THR A 671 7.69 -50.23 41.85
CA THR A 671 8.24 -51.18 40.87
C THR A 671 9.72 -51.49 41.15
N LEU A 672 10.55 -50.47 41.45
CA LEU A 672 11.94 -50.68 41.85
C LEU A 672 12.07 -51.38 43.22
N ALA A 673 11.15 -51.10 44.14
CA ALA A 673 11.12 -51.74 45.46
C ALA A 673 10.82 -53.25 45.41
N GLU A 674 10.04 -53.72 44.42
CA GLU A 674 9.80 -55.15 44.19
C GLU A 674 11.12 -55.90 43.94
N VAL A 675 12.00 -55.33 43.10
CA VAL A 675 13.33 -55.89 42.84
C VAL A 675 14.18 -55.94 44.11
N ILE A 676 14.04 -55.00 45.03
CA ILE A 676 14.84 -54.98 46.27
C ILE A 676 14.38 -56.08 47.24
N LYS A 677 13.07 -56.27 47.43
CA LYS A 677 12.52 -57.24 48.40
C LYS A 677 12.38 -58.67 47.88
N LEU A 678 12.66 -58.93 46.60
CA LEU A 678 12.51 -60.28 46.03
C LEU A 678 13.47 -61.26 46.71
N ARG A 679 12.93 -62.33 47.32
CA ARG A 679 13.72 -63.39 47.98
C ARG A 679 14.41 -64.31 46.99
N ASP A 680 13.69 -64.69 45.95
CA ASP A 680 14.12 -65.68 44.97
C ASP A 680 14.93 -65.02 43.87
N THR A 681 16.23 -65.28 43.83
CA THR A 681 17.14 -64.72 42.82
C THR A 681 16.85 -65.26 41.42
N SER A 682 16.19 -66.41 41.28
CA SER A 682 15.82 -66.98 39.97
C SER A 682 14.73 -66.17 39.25
N MET A 683 13.91 -65.41 39.99
CA MET A 683 12.84 -64.57 39.45
C MET A 683 13.31 -63.14 39.14
N MET A 684 14.57 -62.79 39.42
CA MET A 684 15.12 -61.44 39.22
C MET A 684 15.12 -61.02 37.74
N ALA A 685 15.37 -61.95 36.82
CA ALA A 685 15.31 -61.69 35.39
C ALA A 685 13.90 -61.25 34.94
N LEU A 686 12.86 -61.83 35.54
CA LEU A 686 11.47 -61.48 35.23
C LEU A 686 11.11 -60.08 35.71
N GLU A 687 11.50 -59.70 36.93
CA GLU A 687 11.23 -58.36 37.47
C GLU A 687 12.03 -57.27 36.72
N ILE A 688 13.28 -57.54 36.37
CA ILE A 688 14.11 -56.62 35.56
C ILE A 688 13.53 -56.45 34.15
N SER A 689 13.08 -57.54 33.51
CA SER A 689 12.36 -57.46 32.23
C SER A 689 11.02 -56.72 32.37
N GLY A 690 10.31 -56.89 33.48
CA GLY A 690 9.09 -56.15 33.80
C GLY A 690 9.32 -54.63 33.88
N ILE A 691 10.42 -54.21 34.48
CA ILE A 691 10.83 -52.79 34.50
C ILE A 691 11.15 -52.31 33.09
N ALA A 692 11.97 -53.03 32.33
CA ALA A 692 12.36 -52.63 30.96
C ALA A 692 11.14 -52.55 30.01
N ASN A 693 10.13 -53.40 30.23
CA ASN A 693 8.87 -53.35 29.49
C ASN A 693 8.01 -52.13 29.86
N LYS A 694 8.02 -51.71 31.13
CA LYS A 694 7.25 -50.56 31.63
C LYS A 694 7.98 -49.23 31.38
N TYR A 695 9.31 -49.24 31.35
CA TYR A 695 10.19 -48.10 31.17
C TYR A 695 11.24 -48.44 30.10
N PRO A 696 10.94 -48.18 28.81
CA PRO A 696 11.81 -48.56 27.68
C PRO A 696 13.19 -47.89 27.69
N ASP A 697 13.34 -46.79 28.42
CA ASP A 697 14.58 -46.03 28.62
C ASP A 697 15.45 -46.57 29.77
N PHE A 698 15.02 -47.65 30.43
CA PHE A 698 15.80 -48.37 31.43
C PHE A 698 16.96 -49.14 30.78
N LYS A 699 18.20 -48.95 31.26
CA LYS A 699 19.44 -49.44 30.63
C LYS A 699 20.18 -50.41 31.55
N SER A 700 21.13 -51.16 30.99
CA SER A 700 21.94 -52.14 31.72
C SER A 700 22.65 -51.55 32.94
N ASP A 701 23.09 -50.29 32.87
CA ASP A 701 23.74 -49.61 34.00
C ASP A 701 22.77 -49.33 35.16
N HIS A 702 21.52 -48.98 34.84
CA HIS A 702 20.43 -48.82 35.82
C HIS A 702 20.13 -50.16 36.50
N ALA A 703 19.98 -51.22 35.72
CA ALA A 703 19.76 -52.58 36.22
C ALA A 703 20.91 -53.02 37.14
N LEU A 704 22.16 -52.82 36.71
CA LEU A 704 23.33 -53.21 37.48
C LEU A 704 23.42 -52.47 38.82
N ALA A 705 23.15 -51.16 38.84
CA ALA A 705 23.13 -50.39 40.08
C ALA A 705 22.05 -50.88 41.05
N LEU A 706 20.85 -51.14 40.55
CA LEU A 706 19.73 -51.65 41.35
C LEU A 706 20.03 -53.04 41.94
N LEU A 707 20.61 -53.95 41.15
CA LEU A 707 20.99 -55.29 41.60
C LEU A 707 22.09 -55.26 42.65
N LEU A 708 23.15 -54.46 42.44
CA LEU A 708 24.27 -54.36 43.36
C LEU A 708 23.87 -53.81 44.73
N MET A 709 22.85 -52.95 44.80
CA MET A 709 22.33 -52.42 46.07
C MET A 709 21.77 -53.52 46.98
N ARG A 710 21.29 -54.65 46.42
CA ARG A 710 20.74 -55.77 47.21
C ARG A 710 21.79 -56.47 48.08
N GLY A 711 23.06 -56.43 47.68
CA GLY A 711 24.18 -57.02 48.41
C GLY A 711 24.23 -58.56 48.47
N ASP A 712 23.23 -59.27 47.91
CA ASP A 712 23.17 -60.73 47.84
C ASP A 712 23.65 -61.32 46.51
N LEU A 713 24.01 -60.46 45.56
CA LEU A 713 24.57 -60.82 44.25
C LEU A 713 25.94 -60.18 44.09
N THR A 714 26.91 -60.96 43.61
CA THR A 714 28.20 -60.41 43.18
C THR A 714 28.03 -59.62 41.88
N ARG A 715 29.00 -58.76 41.59
CA ARG A 715 29.00 -57.98 40.35
C ARG A 715 28.96 -58.86 39.09
N THR A 716 29.66 -59.99 39.11
CA THR A 716 29.72 -60.92 37.99
C THR A 716 28.36 -61.61 37.77
N GLU A 717 27.72 -62.08 38.84
CA GLU A 717 26.39 -62.68 38.79
C GLU A 717 25.33 -61.67 38.30
N ALA A 718 25.39 -60.42 38.77
CA ALA A 718 24.49 -59.36 38.32
C ALA A 718 24.69 -59.03 36.82
N ARG A 719 25.93 -58.95 36.33
CA ARG A 719 26.23 -58.75 34.90
C ARG A 719 25.75 -59.91 34.04
N GLN A 720 25.95 -61.15 34.50
CA GLN A 720 25.49 -62.34 33.78
C GLN A 720 23.96 -62.38 33.71
N LEU A 721 23.27 -62.11 34.82
CA LEU A 721 21.81 -62.03 34.86
C LEU A 721 21.28 -60.97 33.88
N ILE A 722 21.91 -59.79 33.82
CA ILE A 722 21.53 -58.74 32.88
C ILE A 722 21.77 -59.16 31.43
N MET A 723 22.88 -59.84 31.14
CA MET A 723 23.19 -60.33 29.78
C MET A 723 22.20 -61.40 29.30
N GLU A 724 21.73 -62.23 30.23
CA GLU A 724 20.73 -63.28 29.98
C GLU A 724 19.28 -62.74 30.00
N THR A 725 19.07 -61.51 30.47
CA THR A 725 17.75 -60.86 30.52
C THR A 725 17.61 -59.87 29.34
N PRO A 726 16.63 -60.04 28.45
CA PRO A 726 16.38 -59.06 27.40
C PRO A 726 15.89 -57.74 28.03
N LEU A 727 16.72 -56.70 27.95
CA LEU A 727 16.40 -55.33 28.33
C LEU A 727 15.83 -54.50 27.17
N GLU A 728 15.69 -55.09 25.98
CA GLU A 728 15.10 -54.43 24.81
C GLU A 728 13.59 -54.28 25.01
N GLY A 729 13.16 -53.09 25.47
CA GLY A 729 11.76 -52.69 25.51
C GLY A 729 11.14 -52.62 24.11
N ARG A 730 9.80 -52.67 24.04
CA ARG A 730 9.02 -52.62 22.79
C ARG A 730 9.49 -51.48 21.85
N GLN A 731 9.63 -51.79 20.56
CA GLN A 731 10.17 -50.94 19.48
C GLN A 731 9.39 -49.65 19.17
N ASP A 732 8.37 -49.28 19.95
CA ASP A 732 7.46 -48.17 19.64
C ASP A 732 7.85 -46.83 20.28
N THR A 733 8.89 -46.79 21.13
CA THR A 733 9.47 -45.55 21.70
C THR A 733 10.94 -45.41 21.32
N PRO A 734 11.39 -44.24 20.83
CA PRO A 734 12.81 -44.03 20.55
C PRO A 734 13.62 -44.17 21.84
N ALA A 735 14.51 -45.16 21.91
CA ALA A 735 15.35 -45.46 23.07
C ALA A 735 16.33 -44.32 23.47
N ASP A 736 16.39 -43.27 22.64
CA ASP A 736 17.30 -42.14 22.76
C ASP A 736 16.59 -40.79 22.98
N ASP A 737 15.32 -40.78 23.43
CA ASP A 737 14.68 -39.53 23.87
C ASP A 737 15.43 -38.97 25.11
N PRO A 738 16.09 -37.80 25.00
CA PRO A 738 16.80 -37.18 26.12
C PRO A 738 15.87 -36.79 27.29
N ALA A 739 14.57 -36.63 27.02
CA ALA A 739 13.56 -36.24 28.01
C ALA A 739 12.92 -37.42 28.76
N ALA A 740 13.26 -38.66 28.40
CA ALA A 740 12.79 -39.86 29.09
C ALA A 740 13.31 -39.93 30.55
N PHE A 741 12.60 -40.66 31.43
CA PHE A 741 12.84 -40.64 32.88
C PHE A 741 14.21 -41.21 33.28
N PHE A 742 14.52 -42.45 32.92
CA PHE A 742 15.80 -43.10 33.20
C PHE A 742 16.94 -42.54 32.35
N THR A 743 16.69 -42.01 31.14
CA THR A 743 17.74 -41.34 30.35
C THR A 743 18.34 -40.13 31.08
N GLN A 744 17.57 -39.46 31.95
CA GLN A 744 18.02 -38.34 32.78
C GLN A 744 18.79 -38.76 34.06
N ILE A 745 18.94 -40.06 34.31
CA ILE A 745 19.63 -40.60 35.47
C ILE A 745 20.99 -41.13 35.02
N ILE A 746 22.07 -40.42 35.35
CA ILE A 746 23.42 -40.89 35.07
C ILE A 746 23.89 -41.74 36.25
N VAL A 747 24.06 -43.04 36.02
CA VAL A 747 24.66 -43.94 37.01
C VAL A 747 26.18 -43.80 36.95
N PRO A 748 26.87 -43.38 38.03
CA PRO A 748 28.32 -43.31 38.01
C PRO A 748 28.94 -44.70 37.83
N PRO A 749 29.93 -44.87 36.93
CA PRO A 749 30.71 -46.09 36.88
C PRO A 749 31.45 -46.23 38.21
N SER A 750 31.45 -47.43 38.79
CA SER A 750 32.15 -47.65 40.05
C SER A 750 33.66 -47.46 39.85
N VAL A 751 34.39 -47.08 40.89
CA VAL A 751 35.87 -46.95 40.83
C VAL A 751 36.54 -48.23 40.34
N LEU A 752 35.91 -49.39 40.62
CA LEU A 752 36.30 -50.70 40.10
C LEU A 752 36.10 -50.86 38.59
N ASP A 753 35.09 -50.21 37.98
CA ASP A 753 34.89 -50.22 36.52
C ASP A 753 35.98 -49.43 35.80
N LYS A 754 36.40 -48.30 36.37
CA LYS A 754 37.54 -47.52 35.84
C LYS A 754 38.85 -48.32 35.94
N LEU A 755 39.03 -49.11 37.01
CA LEU A 755 40.19 -49.97 37.20
C LEU A 755 40.15 -51.25 36.34
N GLU A 756 38.99 -51.88 36.15
CA GLU A 756 38.79 -53.03 35.26
C GLU A 756 39.00 -52.64 33.78
N THR A 757 38.42 -51.51 33.35
CA THR A 757 38.64 -50.99 31.98
C THR A 757 40.09 -50.58 31.74
N LEU A 758 40.77 -49.98 32.73
CA LEU A 758 42.22 -49.74 32.69
C LEU A 758 43.02 -51.05 32.64
N ARG A 759 42.63 -52.08 33.38
CA ARG A 759 43.27 -53.40 33.38
C ARG A 759 43.09 -54.11 32.04
N GLU A 760 41.91 -54.05 31.44
CA GLU A 760 41.62 -54.62 30.12
C GLU A 760 42.31 -53.85 28.99
N THR A 761 42.40 -52.52 29.06
CA THR A 761 43.17 -51.72 28.09
C THR A 761 44.68 -51.92 28.23
N MET A 762 45.20 -52.17 29.45
CA MET A 762 46.59 -52.58 29.63
C MET A 762 46.86 -54.01 29.17
N MET A 763 45.90 -54.94 29.30
CA MET A 763 46.02 -56.32 28.80
C MET A 763 45.90 -56.43 27.28
N LYS A 764 45.16 -55.53 26.62
CA LYS A 764 45.11 -55.43 25.14
C LYS A 764 46.31 -54.72 24.51
N LYS A 765 47.15 -54.05 25.32
CA LYS A 765 48.40 -53.38 24.89
C LYS A 765 49.66 -54.22 25.15
N LYS A 766 49.53 -55.41 25.72
CA LYS A 766 50.53 -56.48 25.72
C LYS A 766 50.12 -57.54 24.72
#